data_AF-A0A923JRA7-F1
#
_entry.id   AF-A0A923JRA7-F1
#
_cell.length_a   1.000
_cell.length_b   1.000
_cell.length_c   1.000
_cell.angle_alpha   90.00
_cell.angle_beta   90.00
_cell.angle_gamma   90.00
#
_symmetry.space_group_name_H-M   'P 1'
#
loop_
_entity.id
_entity.type
_entity.pdbx_description
1 polymer ?
#
loop_
_entity_poly.entity_id
_entity_poly.type
_entity_poly.pdbx_seq_one_letter_code
_entity_poly.pdbx_strand_id
1 'polypeptide(L)'
;MMGFKLEDEVVEAAVDAPKVFVEASLGEDGQYNREPGIQLTKEQIISLRKYEVLGLSLPYRINDVVAYLNYGAGDTGGPGLRAMDFLDTFTATYDHARRWSPLREQIQLTGAELEGFANVIIQYGDSLDEVYREHKSSGYLEEHDINTVEDYLRLQLDLPHLPRVELSSGDTQDIEYYLNQILIGVRSRQARAQAVRSALDSFGTDMRELVLPKIKVRLKAVSENTYEKQVQDIQEEIDQRADEIDELNKQYADMVKEAIVAAATLNIGGLILGIYQGVQAEKLRKRRNELKDAQDGAIQKLGSKNQTLSSLNRVRGDLQNLSSVTIEAEAATQNLMLVWSALSQYIEDSLNQVDKVRDAPTLRSFNNTLKAVVRPWRQDISLASKALNAIFEEAQREIDADNFIKGRMTEMYSISDDLDYPSVNITAMVGYNSDVQRFRTQTQHLADRHDYLPDVVDRMIKLATAINGKTYALRVSTQTAKIALEAADEALKDYQEEFEDADTDGLKQEIRADMEKSLREVFRKISEQAIELKEIQLNLSVRYDRDASKQWVIALEKDREFAEEQKNRAEAKRAELVVRMKEVSDAIDLLGRSGIERIGQEAQLTAERLMEMALTPPQLQIAVEAMKILKKAIAGLGETLSYLNMVAGYNTLTERASELRVQVENSSREISAAQGKIDLVESMDGLDGVRWDYIKEFSNVVAAFEIFSSVFEREETLPVEDHVSNARAVIPGILRYLRPLYQQ
;
A
#
# COMPACT_ATOMS: atom_id res chain seq x y z
N MET A 1 -23.57 -9.16 65.53
CA MET A 1 -24.40 -9.56 64.38
C MET A 1 -24.22 -8.49 63.30
N MET A 2 -23.27 -8.72 62.39
CA MET A 2 -23.17 -8.05 61.08
C MET A 2 -22.21 -8.94 60.28
N GLY A 3 -22.78 -9.75 59.38
CA GLY A 3 -22.07 -10.71 58.56
C GLY A 3 -21.47 -10.05 57.33
N PHE A 4 -20.22 -10.40 57.03
CA PHE A 4 -19.52 -10.03 55.80
C PHE A 4 -20.13 -10.82 54.62
N LYS A 5 -20.66 -10.10 53.63
CA LYS A 5 -20.94 -10.59 52.28
C LYS A 5 -19.79 -10.14 51.39
N LEU A 6 -18.74 -10.95 51.27
CA LEU A 6 -17.59 -10.66 50.41
C LEU A 6 -17.23 -11.85 49.50
N GLU A 7 -17.91 -12.99 49.63
CA GLU A 7 -17.72 -14.17 48.79
C GLU A 7 -18.65 -14.20 47.57
N ASP A 8 -19.84 -13.58 47.65
CA ASP A 8 -20.80 -13.56 46.52
C ASP A 8 -20.31 -12.67 45.35
N GLU A 9 -19.65 -11.54 45.63
CA GLU A 9 -19.30 -10.54 44.60
C GLU A 9 -18.12 -10.98 43.70
N VAL A 10 -17.21 -11.80 44.22
CA VAL A 10 -16.07 -12.38 43.46
C VAL A 10 -16.52 -13.55 42.59
N VAL A 11 -17.53 -14.30 43.05
CA VAL A 11 -18.16 -15.38 42.28
C VAL A 11 -19.09 -14.81 41.20
N GLU A 12 -19.83 -13.75 41.51
CA GLU A 12 -20.67 -13.02 40.55
C GLU A 12 -19.80 -12.32 39.47
N ALA A 13 -18.65 -11.74 39.85
CA ALA A 13 -17.68 -11.18 38.89
C ALA A 13 -17.01 -12.22 37.98
N ALA A 14 -16.78 -13.46 38.46
CA ALA A 14 -16.24 -14.55 37.64
C ALA A 14 -17.29 -15.16 36.68
N VAL A 15 -18.58 -15.06 37.04
CA VAL A 15 -19.71 -15.49 36.20
C VAL A 15 -20.09 -14.43 35.16
N ASP A 16 -19.90 -13.14 35.47
CA ASP A 16 -20.19 -12.02 34.55
C ASP A 16 -18.99 -11.59 33.69
N ALA A 17 -17.75 -12.02 34.01
CA ALA A 17 -16.56 -11.74 33.19
C ALA A 17 -16.72 -12.12 31.69
N PRO A 18 -17.34 -13.27 31.32
CA PRO A 18 -17.59 -13.59 29.91
C PRO A 18 -18.59 -12.63 29.23
N LYS A 19 -19.56 -12.07 29.97
CA LYS A 19 -20.49 -11.06 29.45
C LYS A 19 -19.80 -9.71 29.26
N VAL A 20 -19.04 -9.27 30.26
CA VAL A 20 -18.23 -8.04 30.19
C VAL A 20 -17.19 -8.12 29.06
N PHE A 21 -16.65 -9.30 28.78
CA PHE A 21 -15.72 -9.55 27.68
C PHE A 21 -16.38 -9.46 26.28
N VAL A 22 -17.61 -9.97 26.17
CA VAL A 22 -18.44 -9.83 24.95
C VAL A 22 -18.87 -8.37 24.78
N GLU A 23 -19.35 -7.71 25.83
CA GLU A 23 -19.75 -6.29 25.82
C GLU A 23 -18.58 -5.33 25.52
N ALA A 24 -17.38 -5.61 26.04
CA ALA A 24 -16.15 -4.88 25.71
C ALA A 24 -15.67 -5.11 24.27
N SER A 25 -15.96 -6.28 23.69
CA SER A 25 -15.68 -6.58 22.27
C SER A 25 -16.74 -6.01 21.32
N LEU A 26 -17.96 -5.77 21.82
CA LEU A 26 -19.11 -5.16 21.12
C LEU A 26 -19.11 -3.62 21.18
N GLY A 27 -18.29 -3.02 22.05
CA GLY A 27 -18.04 -1.57 22.08
C GLY A 27 -19.15 -0.71 22.71
N GLU A 28 -19.99 -1.26 23.59
CA GLU A 28 -21.13 -0.50 24.15
C GLU A 28 -20.76 0.46 25.30
N ASP A 29 -19.63 0.28 25.99
CA ASP A 29 -19.24 1.16 27.11
C ASP A 29 -17.91 1.89 26.87
N GLY A 30 -18.00 3.21 26.66
CA GLY A 30 -16.87 4.11 26.38
C GLY A 30 -15.91 4.38 27.55
N GLN A 31 -15.73 3.44 28.49
CA GLN A 31 -14.99 3.71 29.73
C GLN A 31 -14.01 2.64 30.23
N TYR A 32 -13.79 1.52 29.52
CA TYR A 32 -12.83 0.50 29.98
C TYR A 32 -11.60 0.37 29.06
N ASN A 33 -10.42 0.49 29.69
CA ASN A 33 -9.11 0.21 29.11
C ASN A 33 -9.06 -1.22 28.54
N ARG A 34 -8.48 -1.35 27.34
CA ARG A 34 -8.41 -2.59 26.54
C ARG A 34 -7.40 -3.60 27.12
N GLU A 35 -7.88 -4.78 27.51
CA GLU A 35 -7.09 -6.02 27.71
C GLU A 35 -7.82 -7.24 27.09
N PRO A 36 -7.13 -8.38 26.84
CA PRO A 36 -6.98 -9.04 25.53
C PRO A 36 -8.12 -10.00 25.14
N GLY A 37 -8.47 -10.05 23.85
CA GLY A 37 -9.40 -11.09 23.36
C GLY A 37 -9.54 -11.16 21.85
N ILE A 38 -10.05 -10.10 21.21
CA ILE A 38 -10.18 -10.00 19.75
C ILE A 38 -10.00 -8.54 19.35
N GLN A 39 -9.05 -8.26 18.45
CA GLN A 39 -8.84 -6.91 17.87
C GLN A 39 -9.77 -6.61 16.70
N LEU A 40 -10.56 -7.59 16.27
CA LEU A 40 -11.51 -7.50 15.19
C LEU A 40 -12.79 -6.81 15.66
N THR A 41 -13.27 -5.80 14.93
CA THR A 41 -14.55 -5.13 15.23
C THR A 41 -15.57 -5.30 14.12
N LYS A 42 -16.84 -4.98 14.39
CA LYS A 42 -17.89 -4.99 13.36
C LYS A 42 -17.59 -3.99 12.24
N GLU A 43 -17.01 -2.83 12.57
CA GLU A 43 -16.62 -1.80 11.58
C GLU A 43 -15.56 -2.35 10.62
N GLN A 44 -14.66 -3.20 11.11
CA GLN A 44 -13.64 -3.84 10.28
C GLN A 44 -14.25 -4.85 9.29
N ILE A 45 -15.24 -5.64 9.72
CA ILE A 45 -16.02 -6.51 8.82
C ILE A 45 -16.82 -5.70 7.79
N ILE A 46 -17.38 -4.57 8.22
CA ILE A 46 -18.06 -3.62 7.35
C ILE A 46 -17.09 -3.03 6.32
N SER A 47 -15.87 -2.64 6.71
CA SER A 47 -14.87 -2.11 5.77
C SER A 47 -14.43 -3.16 4.74
N LEU A 48 -14.33 -4.43 5.12
CA LEU A 48 -14.13 -5.54 4.17
C LEU A 48 -15.28 -5.67 3.18
N ARG A 49 -16.54 -5.50 3.64
CA ARG A 49 -17.71 -5.50 2.75
C ARG A 49 -17.71 -4.29 1.80
N LYS A 50 -17.36 -3.10 2.29
CA LYS A 50 -17.24 -1.89 1.44
C LYS A 50 -16.19 -2.10 0.35
N TYR A 51 -15.05 -2.70 0.72
CA TYR A 51 -13.99 -3.06 -0.22
C TYR A 51 -14.50 -4.04 -1.28
N GLU A 52 -15.18 -5.11 -0.87
CA GLU A 52 -15.73 -6.10 -1.79
C GLU A 52 -16.70 -5.45 -2.79
N VAL A 53 -17.66 -4.67 -2.32
CA VAL A 53 -18.66 -4.01 -3.18
C VAL A 53 -17.97 -3.07 -4.17
N LEU A 54 -17.05 -2.24 -3.70
CA LEU A 54 -16.34 -1.29 -4.55
C LEU A 54 -15.41 -2.00 -5.55
N GLY A 55 -14.66 -3.00 -5.12
CA GLY A 55 -13.78 -3.80 -5.97
C GLY A 55 -14.53 -4.55 -7.07
N LEU A 56 -15.68 -5.15 -6.74
CA LEU A 56 -16.55 -5.84 -7.71
C LEU A 56 -17.24 -4.89 -8.69
N SER A 57 -17.30 -3.59 -8.38
CA SER A 57 -17.87 -2.57 -9.27
C SER A 57 -16.88 -2.10 -10.35
N LEU A 58 -15.59 -2.44 -10.23
CA LEU A 58 -14.55 -1.98 -11.15
C LEU A 58 -14.65 -2.66 -12.52
N PRO A 59 -14.40 -1.92 -13.62
CA PRO A 59 -14.38 -2.52 -14.96
C PRO A 59 -13.15 -3.41 -15.14
N TYR A 60 -13.38 -4.66 -15.53
CA TYR A 60 -12.34 -5.69 -15.74
C TYR A 60 -12.18 -6.09 -17.21
N ARG A 61 -12.85 -5.40 -18.14
CA ARG A 61 -12.66 -5.58 -19.60
C ARG A 61 -12.14 -4.30 -20.21
N ILE A 62 -11.22 -4.42 -21.17
CA ILE A 62 -10.55 -3.24 -21.76
C ILE A 62 -11.53 -2.21 -22.33
N ASN A 63 -12.62 -2.64 -22.98
CA ASN A 63 -13.62 -1.73 -23.54
C ASN A 63 -14.36 -0.95 -22.44
N ASP A 64 -14.67 -1.62 -21.32
CA ASP A 64 -15.34 -1.01 -20.18
C ASP A 64 -14.41 -0.03 -19.47
N VAL A 65 -13.10 -0.33 -19.42
CA VAL A 65 -12.09 0.59 -18.90
C VAL A 65 -11.93 1.81 -19.81
N VAL A 66 -11.90 1.64 -21.13
CA VAL A 66 -11.84 2.76 -22.09
C VAL A 66 -13.08 3.66 -21.94
N ALA A 67 -14.27 3.06 -21.85
CA ALA A 67 -15.52 3.78 -21.63
C ALA A 67 -15.54 4.48 -20.27
N TYR A 68 -15.05 3.81 -19.21
CA TYR A 68 -14.93 4.38 -17.88
C TYR A 68 -13.98 5.57 -17.88
N LEU A 69 -12.81 5.50 -18.52
CA LEU A 69 -11.85 6.60 -18.58
C LEU A 69 -12.33 7.76 -19.44
N ASN A 70 -13.06 7.50 -20.53
CA ASN A 70 -13.67 8.51 -21.39
C ASN A 70 -12.69 9.64 -21.77
N TYR A 71 -11.50 9.29 -22.23
CA TYR A 71 -10.50 10.26 -22.67
C TYR A 71 -10.93 11.00 -23.92
N GLY A 72 -10.32 12.17 -24.13
CA GLY A 72 -10.52 12.96 -25.34
C GLY A 72 -10.09 12.21 -26.60
N ALA A 73 -10.67 12.59 -27.73
CA ALA A 73 -10.40 11.95 -29.01
C ALA A 73 -8.89 11.92 -29.32
N GLY A 74 -8.37 10.72 -29.63
CA GLY A 74 -6.96 10.49 -29.96
C GLY A 74 -5.99 10.51 -28.77
N ASP A 75 -6.48 10.73 -27.54
CA ASP A 75 -5.64 10.73 -26.34
C ASP A 75 -5.67 9.36 -25.64
N THR A 76 -4.53 8.94 -25.12
CA THR A 76 -4.35 7.67 -24.41
C THR A 76 -3.87 7.84 -22.97
N GLY A 77 -3.82 9.05 -22.43
CA GLY A 77 -3.37 9.33 -21.05
C GLY A 77 -1.86 9.47 -20.86
N GLY A 78 -1.05 8.91 -21.76
CA GLY A 78 0.41 8.78 -21.59
C GLY A 78 0.82 7.58 -20.73
N PRO A 79 2.14 7.31 -20.59
CA PRO A 79 2.66 6.21 -19.75
C PRO A 79 2.16 6.32 -18.31
N GLY A 80 1.79 5.18 -17.71
CA GLY A 80 1.23 5.16 -16.35
C GLY A 80 -0.17 5.78 -16.23
N LEU A 81 -0.87 6.05 -17.34
CA LEU A 81 -2.28 6.49 -17.39
C LEU A 81 -3.07 5.87 -18.55
N ARG A 82 -2.51 4.86 -19.24
CA ARG A 82 -3.17 4.18 -20.36
C ARG A 82 -4.30 3.29 -19.87
N ALA A 83 -5.29 3.04 -20.73
CA ALA A 83 -6.38 2.11 -20.37
C ALA A 83 -5.86 0.74 -19.88
N MET A 84 -4.74 0.27 -20.44
CA MET A 84 -4.15 -1.01 -20.04
C MET A 84 -3.62 -1.03 -18.60
N ASP A 85 -2.97 0.04 -18.13
CA ASP A 85 -2.48 0.08 -16.75
C ASP A 85 -3.60 0.38 -15.72
N PHE A 86 -4.75 0.92 -16.16
CA PHE A 86 -5.97 0.94 -15.34
C PHE A 86 -6.58 -0.46 -15.27
N LEU A 87 -6.64 -1.16 -16.40
CA LEU A 87 -7.16 -2.52 -16.46
C LEU A 87 -6.36 -3.47 -15.57
N ASP A 88 -5.04 -3.40 -15.57
CA ASP A 88 -4.19 -4.18 -14.67
C ASP A 88 -4.52 -3.91 -13.18
N THR A 89 -4.63 -2.63 -12.79
CA THR A 89 -5.02 -2.26 -11.41
C THR A 89 -6.43 -2.74 -11.05
N PHE A 90 -7.40 -2.53 -11.94
CA PHE A 90 -8.81 -2.87 -11.70
C PHE A 90 -9.05 -4.36 -11.69
N THR A 91 -8.41 -5.12 -12.58
CA THR A 91 -8.52 -6.59 -12.63
C THR A 91 -7.94 -7.21 -11.37
N ALA A 92 -6.74 -6.78 -10.95
CA ALA A 92 -6.13 -7.26 -9.70
C ALA A 92 -7.04 -7.00 -8.49
N THR A 93 -7.68 -5.83 -8.44
CA THR A 93 -8.61 -5.47 -7.35
C THR A 93 -9.93 -6.26 -7.43
N TYR A 94 -10.50 -6.41 -8.63
CA TYR A 94 -11.74 -7.13 -8.88
C TYR A 94 -11.61 -8.62 -8.52
N ASP A 95 -10.54 -9.26 -9.03
CA ASP A 95 -10.28 -10.68 -8.78
C ASP A 95 -10.00 -10.93 -7.29
N HIS A 96 -9.32 -10.01 -6.62
CA HIS A 96 -9.09 -10.06 -5.18
C HIS A 96 -10.40 -9.96 -4.39
N ALA A 97 -11.20 -8.91 -4.65
CA ALA A 97 -12.49 -8.66 -4.00
C ALA A 97 -13.44 -9.86 -4.11
N ARG A 98 -13.48 -10.53 -5.27
CA ARG A 98 -14.31 -11.73 -5.50
C ARG A 98 -14.00 -12.90 -4.56
N ARG A 99 -12.80 -12.96 -3.98
CA ARG A 99 -12.42 -14.02 -3.03
C ARG A 99 -12.99 -13.82 -1.63
N TRP A 100 -13.47 -12.61 -1.29
CA TRP A 100 -13.94 -12.30 0.05
C TRP A 100 -15.20 -13.08 0.45
N SER A 101 -16.27 -13.08 -0.36
CA SER A 101 -17.51 -13.78 0.02
C SER A 101 -17.31 -15.27 0.33
N PRO A 102 -16.62 -16.08 -0.51
CA PRO A 102 -16.34 -17.48 -0.17
C PRO A 102 -15.49 -17.64 1.09
N LEU A 103 -14.50 -16.78 1.29
CA LEU A 103 -13.64 -16.81 2.47
C LEU A 103 -14.42 -16.48 3.74
N ARG A 104 -15.27 -15.45 3.71
CA ARG A 104 -16.16 -15.06 4.80
C ARG A 104 -17.06 -16.22 5.23
N GLU A 105 -17.67 -16.91 4.27
CA GLU A 105 -18.51 -18.08 4.55
C GLU A 105 -17.71 -19.18 5.26
N GLN A 106 -16.49 -19.48 4.79
CA GLN A 106 -15.61 -20.46 5.43
C GLN A 106 -15.20 -20.06 6.85
N ILE A 107 -14.93 -18.77 7.09
CA ILE A 107 -14.62 -18.23 8.42
C ILE A 107 -15.79 -18.44 9.38
N GLN A 108 -17.01 -18.05 8.98
CA GLN A 108 -18.20 -18.17 9.82
C GLN A 108 -18.53 -19.64 10.12
N LEU A 109 -18.50 -20.50 9.10
CA LEU A 109 -18.75 -21.93 9.26
C LEU A 109 -17.72 -22.57 10.21
N THR A 110 -16.44 -22.30 10.01
CA THR A 110 -15.38 -22.86 10.85
C THR A 110 -15.47 -22.32 12.27
N GLY A 111 -15.78 -21.03 12.46
CA GLY A 111 -16.01 -20.43 13.78
C GLY A 111 -17.14 -21.12 14.55
N ALA A 112 -18.29 -21.34 13.92
CA ALA A 112 -19.40 -22.08 14.52
C ALA A 112 -19.05 -23.54 14.86
N GLU A 113 -18.27 -24.20 14.00
CA GLU A 113 -17.82 -25.58 14.23
C GLU A 113 -16.81 -25.69 15.39
N LEU A 114 -15.93 -24.70 15.54
CA LEU A 114 -15.00 -24.61 16.66
C LEU A 114 -15.75 -24.40 17.97
N GLU A 115 -16.71 -23.49 18.00
CA GLU A 115 -17.57 -23.25 19.16
C GLU A 115 -18.35 -24.52 19.57
N GLY A 116 -19.01 -25.17 18.60
CA GLY A 116 -19.77 -26.38 18.85
C GLY A 116 -18.90 -27.52 19.37
N PHE A 117 -17.70 -27.70 18.80
CA PHE A 117 -16.76 -28.72 19.25
C PHE A 117 -16.14 -28.42 20.61
N ALA A 118 -15.89 -27.14 20.94
CA ALA A 118 -15.38 -26.73 22.25
C ALA A 118 -16.29 -27.21 23.39
N ASN A 119 -17.61 -27.08 23.23
CA ASN A 119 -18.55 -27.55 24.25
C ASN A 119 -18.47 -29.07 24.46
N VAL A 120 -18.30 -29.84 23.37
CA VAL A 120 -18.20 -31.31 23.42
C VAL A 120 -16.93 -31.78 24.12
N ILE A 121 -15.77 -31.19 23.76
CA ILE A 121 -14.49 -31.59 24.35
C ILE A 121 -14.37 -31.17 25.83
N ILE A 122 -14.93 -30.02 26.20
CA ILE A 122 -15.03 -29.57 27.61
C ILE A 122 -15.83 -30.59 28.42
N GLN A 123 -17.01 -30.98 27.92
CA GLN A 123 -17.87 -31.95 28.59
C GLN A 123 -17.15 -33.29 28.81
N TYR A 124 -16.51 -33.84 27.76
CA TYR A 124 -15.76 -35.11 27.90
C TYR A 124 -14.56 -34.98 28.84
N GLY A 125 -13.85 -33.86 28.79
CA GLY A 125 -12.73 -33.57 29.69
C GLY A 125 -13.15 -33.53 31.15
N ASP A 126 -14.25 -32.83 31.45
CA ASP A 126 -14.77 -32.70 32.82
C ASP A 126 -15.26 -34.04 33.38
N SER A 127 -15.96 -34.84 32.56
CA SER A 127 -16.39 -36.18 32.98
C SER A 127 -15.21 -37.10 33.30
N LEU A 128 -14.13 -37.06 32.51
CA LEU A 128 -12.94 -37.88 32.76
C LEU A 128 -12.13 -37.41 33.98
N ASP A 129 -12.01 -36.10 34.21
CA ASP A 129 -11.32 -35.57 35.40
C ASP A 129 -12.11 -35.77 36.69
N GLU A 130 -13.45 -35.70 36.64
CA GLU A 130 -14.32 -36.02 37.78
C GLU A 130 -14.12 -37.47 38.25
N VAL A 131 -14.14 -38.43 37.32
CA VAL A 131 -13.91 -39.85 37.59
C VAL A 131 -12.54 -40.08 38.24
N TYR A 132 -11.48 -39.45 37.70
CA TYR A 132 -10.14 -39.54 38.30
C TYR A 132 -10.08 -38.98 39.72
N ARG A 133 -10.68 -37.80 39.97
CA ARG A 133 -10.67 -37.14 41.29
C ARG A 133 -11.47 -37.93 42.33
N GLU A 134 -12.60 -38.53 41.96
CA GLU A 134 -13.41 -39.37 42.85
C GLU A 134 -12.61 -40.60 43.33
N HIS A 135 -11.91 -41.28 42.41
CA HIS A 135 -11.10 -42.45 42.77
C HIS A 135 -9.82 -42.09 43.53
N LYS A 136 -9.18 -40.95 43.23
CA LYS A 136 -8.03 -40.47 44.00
C LYS A 136 -8.41 -40.06 45.42
N SER A 137 -9.48 -39.29 45.58
CA SER A 137 -9.90 -38.78 46.90
C SER A 137 -10.44 -39.87 47.84
N SER A 138 -10.93 -40.98 47.29
CA SER A 138 -11.40 -42.14 48.07
C SER A 138 -10.27 -43.07 48.54
N GLY A 139 -9.02 -42.84 48.13
CA GLY A 139 -7.89 -43.74 48.41
C GLY A 139 -7.91 -45.03 47.58
N TYR A 140 -8.85 -45.14 46.63
CA TYR A 140 -9.12 -46.35 45.86
C TYR A 140 -7.97 -46.71 44.93
N LEU A 141 -7.31 -45.70 44.35
CA LEU A 141 -6.16 -45.90 43.46
C LEU A 141 -4.97 -46.47 44.23
N GLU A 142 -4.71 -45.95 45.42
CA GLU A 142 -3.64 -46.43 46.30
C GLU A 142 -3.95 -47.81 46.91
N GLU A 143 -5.20 -48.08 47.28
CA GLU A 143 -5.64 -49.37 47.84
C GLU A 143 -5.46 -50.53 46.85
N HIS A 144 -5.60 -50.24 45.55
CA HIS A 144 -5.56 -51.23 44.47
C HIS A 144 -4.30 -51.18 43.60
N ASP A 145 -3.29 -50.40 43.98
CA ASP A 145 -2.02 -50.23 43.24
C ASP A 145 -2.20 -49.81 41.77
N ILE A 146 -3.21 -48.97 41.50
CA ILE A 146 -3.57 -48.53 40.16
C ILE A 146 -2.75 -47.30 39.79
N ASN A 147 -1.68 -47.51 39.02
CA ASN A 147 -0.75 -46.44 38.68
C ASN A 147 -0.74 -46.08 37.19
N THR A 148 -1.20 -46.98 36.31
CA THR A 148 -1.22 -46.75 34.85
C THR A 148 -2.64 -46.71 34.28
N VAL A 149 -2.79 -46.15 33.07
CA VAL A 149 -4.07 -46.16 32.33
C VAL A 149 -4.51 -47.61 32.04
N GLU A 150 -3.56 -48.49 31.74
CA GLU A 150 -3.85 -49.89 31.47
C GLU A 150 -4.31 -50.63 32.73
N ASP A 151 -3.71 -50.35 33.90
CA ASP A 151 -4.14 -50.92 35.18
C ASP A 151 -5.56 -50.46 35.54
N TYR A 152 -5.85 -49.18 35.32
CA TYR A 152 -7.19 -48.61 35.53
C TYR A 152 -8.25 -49.28 34.64
N LEU A 153 -7.94 -49.48 33.34
CA LEU A 153 -8.84 -50.15 32.39
C LEU A 153 -8.97 -51.66 32.67
N ARG A 154 -7.91 -52.32 33.14
CA ARG A 154 -7.92 -53.75 33.53
C ARG A 154 -8.73 -54.00 34.80
N LEU A 155 -8.66 -53.12 35.80
CA LEU A 155 -9.38 -53.28 37.06
C LEU A 155 -10.92 -53.22 36.87
N GLN A 156 -11.39 -52.51 35.85
CA GLN A 156 -12.81 -52.48 35.47
C GLN A 156 -13.32 -53.77 34.81
N LEU A 157 -12.44 -54.61 34.26
CA LEU A 157 -12.83 -55.86 33.58
C LEU A 157 -13.05 -57.05 34.56
N ASP A 158 -12.54 -56.96 35.79
CA ASP A 158 -12.39 -58.12 36.70
C ASP A 158 -13.28 -58.11 37.97
N LEU A 159 -14.25 -57.19 38.13
CA LEU A 159 -15.05 -57.08 39.38
C LEU A 159 -16.58 -57.19 39.17
N PRO A 160 -17.28 -58.20 39.75
CA PRO A 160 -18.74 -58.37 39.60
C PRO A 160 -19.62 -57.47 40.48
N HIS A 161 -19.07 -56.67 41.40
CA HIS A 161 -19.85 -55.98 42.43
C HIS A 161 -19.28 -54.58 42.76
N LEU A 162 -19.52 -53.60 41.90
CA LEU A 162 -19.49 -52.18 42.27
C LEU A 162 -20.93 -51.63 42.25
N PRO A 163 -21.27 -50.67 43.13
CA PRO A 163 -22.53 -49.94 43.02
C PRO A 163 -22.57 -49.28 41.65
N ARG A 164 -23.67 -49.47 40.91
CA ARG A 164 -23.92 -48.78 39.65
C ARG A 164 -23.98 -47.27 39.91
N VAL A 165 -22.86 -46.58 39.73
CA VAL A 165 -22.90 -45.34 38.94
C VAL A 165 -23.41 -45.79 37.56
N GLU A 166 -24.39 -45.09 36.98
CA GLU A 166 -24.98 -45.45 35.68
C GLU A 166 -23.94 -45.30 34.55
N LEU A 167 -22.99 -46.21 34.50
CA LEU A 167 -22.04 -46.44 33.42
C LEU A 167 -22.23 -47.91 33.01
N SER A 168 -22.50 -48.11 31.73
CA SER A 168 -23.39 -49.17 31.24
C SER A 168 -22.66 -50.44 30.81
N SER A 169 -21.85 -51.11 31.63
CA SER A 169 -21.29 -52.47 31.36
C SER A 169 -20.59 -52.68 29.99
N GLY A 170 -20.25 -51.59 29.29
CA GLY A 170 -19.51 -51.54 28.03
C GLY A 170 -18.31 -50.58 28.08
N ASP A 171 -18.02 -50.01 29.25
CA ASP A 171 -17.28 -48.74 29.37
C ASP A 171 -15.75 -48.81 29.14
N THR A 172 -15.17 -50.01 28.95
CA THR A 172 -13.80 -50.13 28.40
C THR A 172 -13.73 -49.70 26.93
N GLN A 173 -14.81 -49.92 26.16
CA GLN A 173 -14.94 -49.33 24.83
C GLN A 173 -15.21 -47.83 24.90
N ASP A 174 -15.77 -47.31 25.99
CA ASP A 174 -16.23 -45.92 26.07
C ASP A 174 -15.11 -44.91 26.37
N ILE A 175 -14.13 -45.18 27.27
CA ILE A 175 -12.98 -44.27 27.47
C ILE A 175 -12.11 -44.20 26.21
N GLU A 176 -11.77 -45.36 25.62
CA GLU A 176 -11.03 -45.41 24.35
C GLU A 176 -11.83 -44.73 23.22
N TYR A 177 -13.15 -44.88 23.21
CA TYR A 177 -14.03 -44.17 22.28
C TYR A 177 -13.99 -42.65 22.50
N TYR A 178 -14.14 -42.15 23.73
CA TYR A 178 -14.09 -40.71 24.03
C TYR A 178 -12.72 -40.11 23.67
N LEU A 179 -11.62 -40.78 23.98
CA LEU A 179 -10.27 -40.36 23.60
C LEU A 179 -10.11 -40.33 22.07
N ASN A 180 -10.62 -41.33 21.36
CA ASN A 180 -10.61 -41.35 19.90
C ASN A 180 -11.52 -40.24 19.31
N GLN A 181 -12.67 -39.94 19.92
CA GLN A 181 -13.53 -38.84 19.50
C GLN A 181 -12.86 -37.48 19.71
N ILE A 182 -12.15 -37.29 20.83
CA ILE A 182 -11.34 -36.10 21.10
C ILE A 182 -10.23 -35.98 20.05
N LEU A 183 -9.48 -37.06 19.78
CA LEU A 183 -8.39 -37.05 18.79
C LEU A 183 -8.86 -36.75 17.38
N ILE A 184 -9.87 -37.47 16.89
CA ILE A 184 -10.45 -37.26 15.56
C ILE A 184 -11.06 -35.85 15.47
N GLY A 185 -11.72 -35.42 16.55
CA GLY A 185 -12.28 -34.10 16.69
C GLY A 185 -11.25 -33.01 16.52
N VAL A 186 -10.23 -32.97 17.39
CA VAL A 186 -9.15 -31.98 17.37
C VAL A 186 -8.42 -31.96 16.03
N ARG A 187 -8.05 -33.13 15.47
CA ARG A 187 -7.40 -33.22 14.15
C ARG A 187 -8.26 -32.65 13.03
N SER A 188 -9.56 -32.95 13.02
CA SER A 188 -10.47 -32.41 12.01
C SER A 188 -10.62 -30.89 12.14
N ARG A 189 -10.58 -30.33 13.35
CA ARG A 189 -10.74 -28.87 13.56
C ARG A 189 -9.45 -28.14 13.23
N GLN A 190 -8.30 -28.73 13.53
CA GLN A 190 -6.99 -28.26 13.10
C GLN A 190 -6.94 -28.13 11.57
N ALA A 191 -7.35 -29.16 10.84
CA ALA A 191 -7.30 -29.13 9.37
C ALA A 191 -8.18 -28.01 8.78
N ARG A 192 -9.37 -27.76 9.37
CA ARG A 192 -10.28 -26.70 8.92
C ARG A 192 -9.78 -25.30 9.29
N ALA A 193 -9.31 -25.12 10.53
CA ALA A 193 -8.71 -23.87 10.98
C ALA A 193 -7.48 -23.49 10.13
N GLN A 194 -6.63 -24.47 9.81
CA GLN A 194 -5.46 -24.26 8.96
C GLN A 194 -5.83 -23.88 7.52
N ALA A 195 -6.93 -24.44 6.98
CA ALA A 195 -7.42 -24.06 5.66
C ALA A 195 -7.91 -22.59 5.63
N VAL A 196 -8.67 -22.17 6.65
CA VAL A 196 -9.12 -20.77 6.79
C VAL A 196 -7.92 -19.84 6.96
N ARG A 197 -6.98 -20.18 7.84
CA ARG A 197 -5.73 -19.43 8.05
C ARG A 197 -4.98 -19.26 6.74
N SER A 198 -4.75 -20.34 5.99
CA SER A 198 -4.01 -20.28 4.72
C SER A 198 -4.71 -19.42 3.67
N ALA A 199 -6.05 -19.46 3.62
CA ALA A 199 -6.84 -18.63 2.72
C ALA A 199 -6.79 -17.14 3.12
N LEU A 200 -6.84 -16.84 4.42
CA LEU A 200 -6.64 -15.50 4.96
C LEU A 200 -5.23 -14.97 4.71
N ASP A 201 -4.21 -15.82 4.87
CA ASP A 201 -2.82 -15.45 4.62
C ASP A 201 -2.59 -15.08 3.14
N SER A 202 -3.16 -15.85 2.22
CA SER A 202 -3.13 -15.52 0.79
C SER A 202 -3.92 -14.24 0.48
N PHE A 203 -5.12 -14.08 1.05
CA PHE A 203 -5.95 -12.90 0.84
C PHE A 203 -5.27 -11.62 1.36
N GLY A 204 -4.74 -11.66 2.58
CA GLY A 204 -4.04 -10.53 3.20
C GLY A 204 -2.72 -10.19 2.52
N THR A 205 -1.93 -11.20 2.15
CA THR A 205 -0.68 -11.00 1.39
C THR A 205 -0.94 -10.29 0.06
N ASP A 206 -1.90 -10.78 -0.73
CA ASP A 206 -2.20 -10.16 -2.02
C ASP A 206 -2.76 -8.73 -1.86
N MET A 207 -3.57 -8.48 -0.83
CA MET A 207 -4.10 -7.13 -0.58
C MET A 207 -2.96 -6.13 -0.29
N ARG A 208 -2.02 -6.54 0.56
CA ARG A 208 -0.88 -5.74 1.03
C ARG A 208 0.21 -5.54 -0.02
N GLU A 209 0.56 -6.60 -0.74
CA GLU A 209 1.74 -6.64 -1.60
C GLU A 209 1.44 -6.35 -3.08
N LEU A 210 0.19 -6.57 -3.51
CA LEU A 210 -0.23 -6.41 -4.90
C LEU A 210 -1.31 -5.33 -5.07
N VAL A 211 -2.46 -5.48 -4.41
CA VAL A 211 -3.66 -4.66 -4.70
C VAL A 211 -3.48 -3.21 -4.24
N LEU A 212 -3.25 -2.99 -2.94
CA LEU A 212 -3.10 -1.65 -2.38
C LEU A 212 -1.95 -0.88 -3.05
N PRO A 213 -0.77 -1.49 -3.28
CA PRO A 213 0.27 -0.91 -4.11
C PRO A 213 -0.15 -0.42 -5.49
N LYS A 214 -0.82 -1.27 -6.29
CA LYS A 214 -1.25 -0.90 -7.64
C LYS A 214 -2.22 0.29 -7.60
N ILE A 215 -3.16 0.29 -6.65
CA ILE A 215 -4.08 1.41 -6.44
C ILE A 215 -3.32 2.70 -6.11
N LYS A 216 -2.35 2.65 -5.19
CA LYS A 216 -1.55 3.82 -4.79
C LYS A 216 -0.69 4.36 -5.94
N VAL A 217 -0.03 3.49 -6.70
CA VAL A 217 0.75 3.88 -7.88
C VAL A 217 -0.16 4.55 -8.91
N ARG A 218 -1.34 3.98 -9.16
CA ARG A 218 -2.29 4.55 -10.11
C ARG A 218 -2.84 5.90 -9.65
N LEU A 219 -3.18 6.01 -8.36
CA LEU A 219 -3.63 7.27 -7.76
C LEU A 219 -2.56 8.35 -7.86
N LYS A 220 -1.30 7.99 -7.63
CA LYS A 220 -0.17 8.91 -7.76
C LYS A 220 0.02 9.38 -9.20
N ALA A 221 -0.02 8.46 -10.17
CA ALA A 221 0.07 8.80 -11.58
C ALA A 221 -1.04 9.75 -12.04
N VAL A 222 -2.26 9.54 -11.55
CA VAL A 222 -3.40 10.44 -11.82
C VAL A 222 -3.19 11.80 -11.15
N SER A 223 -2.63 11.85 -9.94
CA SER A 223 -2.44 13.08 -9.18
C SER A 223 -1.29 13.95 -9.71
N GLU A 224 -0.23 13.33 -10.24
CA GLU A 224 0.99 13.98 -10.73
C GLU A 224 1.04 14.07 -12.27
N ASN A 225 -0.13 14.01 -12.90
CA ASN A 225 -0.25 14.13 -14.35
C ASN A 225 0.13 15.54 -14.84
N THR A 226 0.51 15.67 -16.12
CA THR A 226 0.94 16.94 -16.70
C THR A 226 -0.14 17.64 -17.54
N TYR A 227 -1.39 17.18 -17.51
CA TYR A 227 -2.43 17.69 -18.41
C TYR A 227 -2.78 19.15 -18.15
N GLU A 228 -2.78 19.60 -16.88
CA GLU A 228 -3.01 21.01 -16.55
C GLU A 228 -1.97 21.92 -17.22
N LYS A 229 -0.69 21.58 -17.10
CA LYS A 229 0.38 22.29 -17.78
C LYS A 229 0.27 22.20 -19.31
N GLN A 230 -0.02 21.03 -19.86
CA GLN A 230 -0.18 20.86 -21.32
C GLN A 230 -1.35 21.69 -21.87
N VAL A 231 -2.45 21.81 -21.12
CA VAL A 231 -3.59 22.65 -21.47
C VAL A 231 -3.16 24.12 -21.48
N GLN A 232 -2.42 24.57 -20.47
CA GLN A 232 -1.88 25.93 -20.42
C GLN A 232 -0.92 26.21 -21.59
N ASP A 233 0.04 25.31 -21.84
CA ASP A 233 1.01 25.45 -22.93
C ASP A 233 0.30 25.58 -24.30
N ILE A 234 -0.73 24.75 -24.55
CA ILE A 234 -1.52 24.81 -25.80
C ILE A 234 -2.34 26.11 -25.88
N GLN A 235 -2.89 26.59 -24.76
CA GLN A 235 -3.62 27.85 -24.72
C GLN A 235 -2.71 29.03 -25.08
N GLU A 236 -1.51 29.08 -24.50
CA GLU A 236 -0.50 30.10 -24.83
C GLU A 236 -0.08 30.04 -26.30
N GLU A 237 0.05 28.83 -26.88
CA GLU A 237 0.30 28.67 -28.32
C GLU A 237 -0.85 29.16 -29.20
N ILE A 238 -2.09 28.92 -28.78
CA ILE A 238 -3.31 29.37 -29.44
C ILE A 238 -3.39 30.89 -29.44
N ASP A 239 -3.10 31.53 -28.30
CA ASP A 239 -3.15 32.98 -28.15
C ASP A 239 -2.06 33.66 -29.02
N GLN A 240 -0.82 33.14 -28.99
CA GLN A 240 0.26 33.65 -29.84
C GLN A 240 -0.04 33.51 -31.34
N ARG A 241 -0.65 32.38 -31.75
CA ARG A 241 -1.00 32.15 -33.15
C ARG A 241 -2.20 33.00 -33.59
N ALA A 242 -3.14 33.27 -32.68
CA ALA A 242 -4.23 34.21 -32.92
C ALA A 242 -3.69 35.63 -33.19
N ASP A 243 -2.72 36.09 -32.40
CA ASP A 243 -2.04 37.38 -32.63
C ASP A 243 -1.35 37.43 -34.02
N GLU A 244 -0.68 36.35 -34.45
CA GLU A 244 -0.05 36.26 -35.79
C GLU A 244 -1.11 36.28 -36.91
N ILE A 245 -2.24 35.58 -36.72
CA ILE A 245 -3.34 35.56 -37.68
C ILE A 245 -3.98 36.95 -37.80
N ASP A 246 -4.15 37.66 -36.69
CA ASP A 246 -4.75 39.01 -36.68
C ASP A 246 -3.84 40.03 -37.39
N GLU A 247 -2.53 39.94 -37.19
CA GLU A 247 -1.58 40.78 -37.91
C GLU A 247 -1.59 40.47 -39.44
N LEU A 248 -1.63 39.20 -39.82
CA LEU A 248 -1.77 38.80 -41.24
C LEU A 248 -3.13 39.23 -41.84
N ASN A 249 -4.21 39.21 -41.06
CA ASN A 249 -5.52 39.70 -41.50
C ASN A 249 -5.48 41.19 -41.78
N LYS A 250 -4.84 41.97 -40.90
CA LYS A 250 -4.65 43.41 -41.06
C LYS A 250 -3.82 43.74 -42.31
N GLN A 251 -2.70 43.05 -42.51
CA GLN A 251 -1.86 43.21 -43.71
C GLN A 251 -2.60 42.84 -45.00
N TYR A 252 -3.40 41.77 -44.98
CA TYR A 252 -4.25 41.39 -46.12
C TYR A 252 -5.33 42.43 -46.42
N ALA A 253 -6.01 42.95 -45.39
CA ALA A 253 -7.05 43.96 -45.54
C ALA A 253 -6.51 45.28 -46.13
N ASP A 254 -5.33 45.71 -45.67
CA ASP A 254 -4.63 46.88 -46.20
C ASP A 254 -4.29 46.66 -47.70
N MET A 255 -3.75 45.49 -48.07
CA MET A 255 -3.43 45.15 -49.47
C MET A 255 -4.65 45.11 -50.40
N VAL A 256 -5.79 44.57 -49.94
CA VAL A 256 -7.03 44.52 -50.76
C VAL A 256 -7.63 45.91 -50.94
N LYS A 257 -7.60 46.74 -49.90
CA LYS A 257 -8.09 48.12 -49.96
C LYS A 257 -7.27 48.94 -50.94
N GLU A 258 -5.95 48.79 -50.91
CA GLU A 258 -5.04 49.41 -51.89
C GLU A 258 -5.26 48.88 -53.30
N ALA A 259 -5.51 47.58 -53.49
CA ALA A 259 -5.83 47.01 -54.80
C ALA A 259 -7.12 47.55 -55.42
N ILE A 260 -8.15 47.78 -54.60
CA ILE A 260 -9.41 48.41 -55.03
C ILE A 260 -9.19 49.88 -55.42
N VAL A 261 -8.38 50.61 -54.65
CA VAL A 261 -8.01 52.00 -54.95
C VAL A 261 -7.20 52.09 -56.25
N ALA A 262 -6.21 51.22 -56.44
CA ALA A 262 -5.41 51.14 -57.65
C ALA A 262 -6.25 50.77 -58.89
N ALA A 263 -7.16 49.79 -58.78
CA ALA A 263 -8.06 49.38 -59.87
C ALA A 263 -9.06 50.47 -60.28
N ALA A 264 -9.48 51.34 -59.35
CA ALA A 264 -10.39 52.45 -59.63
C ALA A 264 -9.75 53.59 -60.45
N THR A 265 -8.41 53.66 -60.52
CA THR A 265 -7.69 54.73 -61.25
C THR A 265 -7.51 54.48 -62.76
N LEU A 266 -7.92 53.31 -63.28
CA LEU A 266 -8.04 52.97 -64.72
C LEU A 266 -6.85 53.35 -65.62
N ASN A 267 -5.61 53.19 -65.15
CA ASN A 267 -4.39 53.26 -65.95
C ASN A 267 -3.83 51.85 -66.23
N ILE A 268 -3.04 51.68 -67.30
CA ILE A 268 -2.44 50.36 -67.68
C ILE A 268 -1.56 49.78 -66.55
N GLY A 269 -1.04 50.65 -65.66
CA GLY A 269 -0.39 50.24 -64.41
C GLY A 269 -1.33 49.61 -63.38
N GLY A 270 -2.57 50.09 -63.23
CA GLY A 270 -3.57 49.57 -62.30
C GLY A 270 -4.08 48.15 -62.61
N LEU A 271 -4.12 47.76 -63.90
CA LEU A 271 -4.47 46.39 -64.32
C LEU A 271 -3.34 45.38 -64.04
N ILE A 272 -2.08 45.81 -64.12
CA ILE A 272 -0.90 44.99 -63.76
C ILE A 272 -0.77 44.90 -62.23
N LEU A 273 -1.07 45.98 -61.49
CA LEU A 273 -1.13 46.00 -60.02
C LEU A 273 -2.19 45.02 -59.47
N GLY A 274 -3.39 44.97 -60.05
CA GLY A 274 -4.47 44.08 -59.60
C GLY A 274 -4.18 42.59 -59.75
N ILE A 275 -3.47 42.18 -60.82
CA ILE A 275 -3.08 40.77 -61.05
C ILE A 275 -2.01 40.33 -60.04
N TYR A 276 -1.10 41.23 -59.69
CA TYR A 276 0.06 40.92 -58.85
C TYR A 276 -0.20 41.07 -57.34
N GLN A 277 -1.00 42.06 -56.93
CA GLN A 277 -1.60 42.09 -55.59
C GLN A 277 -2.47 40.85 -55.36
N GLY A 278 -3.12 40.31 -56.40
CA GLY A 278 -3.80 39.01 -56.36
C GLY A 278 -2.88 37.85 -55.97
N VAL A 279 -1.66 37.76 -56.50
CA VAL A 279 -0.70 36.67 -56.20
C VAL A 279 -0.09 36.78 -54.79
N GLN A 280 0.16 38.00 -54.28
CA GLN A 280 0.66 38.20 -52.91
C GLN A 280 -0.45 38.09 -51.87
N ALA A 281 -1.64 38.62 -52.16
CA ALA A 281 -2.84 38.36 -51.39
C ALA A 281 -3.11 36.85 -51.33
N GLU A 282 -2.87 36.11 -52.42
CA GLU A 282 -2.98 34.65 -52.44
C GLU A 282 -1.95 33.94 -51.55
N LYS A 283 -0.68 34.41 -51.51
CA LYS A 283 0.34 33.87 -50.60
C LYS A 283 0.04 34.17 -49.13
N LEU A 284 -0.38 35.40 -48.78
CA LEU A 284 -0.84 35.74 -47.43
C LEU A 284 -2.09 34.96 -47.06
N ARG A 285 -3.04 34.82 -47.99
CA ARG A 285 -4.26 34.02 -47.83
C ARG A 285 -3.91 32.57 -47.54
N LYS A 286 -2.96 32.00 -48.29
CA LYS A 286 -2.49 30.63 -48.09
C LYS A 286 -1.84 30.46 -46.71
N ARG A 287 -0.91 31.34 -46.32
CA ARG A 287 -0.26 31.29 -45.01
C ARG A 287 -1.24 31.48 -43.85
N ARG A 288 -2.16 32.44 -43.96
CA ARG A 288 -3.23 32.64 -42.99
C ARG A 288 -4.13 31.41 -42.91
N ASN A 289 -4.49 30.81 -44.03
CA ASN A 289 -5.30 29.59 -44.04
C ASN A 289 -4.53 28.44 -43.39
N GLU A 290 -3.23 28.26 -43.67
CA GLU A 290 -2.37 27.27 -43.00
C GLU A 290 -2.31 27.50 -41.47
N LEU A 291 -2.20 28.76 -41.02
CA LEU A 291 -2.23 29.08 -39.59
C LEU A 291 -3.60 28.84 -38.97
N LYS A 292 -4.70 29.12 -39.68
CA LYS A 292 -6.06 28.82 -39.25
C LYS A 292 -6.31 27.32 -39.15
N ASP A 293 -5.85 26.54 -40.13
CA ASP A 293 -5.95 25.08 -40.10
C ASP A 293 -5.17 24.51 -38.90
N ALA A 294 -3.97 25.05 -38.63
CA ALA A 294 -3.19 24.68 -37.46
C ALA A 294 -3.80 25.16 -36.13
N GLN A 295 -4.47 26.32 -36.12
CA GLN A 295 -5.24 26.85 -35.00
C GLN A 295 -6.41 25.92 -34.66
N ASP A 296 -7.18 25.52 -35.66
CA ASP A 296 -8.30 24.59 -35.52
C ASP A 296 -7.82 23.23 -34.97
N GLY A 297 -6.67 22.75 -35.46
CA GLY A 297 -6.00 21.56 -34.92
C GLY A 297 -5.58 21.71 -33.45
N ALA A 298 -5.04 22.87 -33.06
CA ALA A 298 -4.69 23.17 -31.68
C ALA A 298 -5.93 23.25 -30.77
N ILE A 299 -7.03 23.85 -31.22
CA ILE A 299 -8.30 23.93 -30.49
C ILE A 299 -8.89 22.52 -30.29
N GLN A 300 -8.87 21.66 -31.31
CA GLN A 300 -9.30 20.27 -31.18
C GLN A 300 -8.44 19.51 -30.15
N LYS A 301 -7.12 19.71 -30.20
CA LYS A 301 -6.19 19.12 -29.23
C LYS A 301 -6.44 19.63 -27.80
N LEU A 302 -6.70 20.93 -27.63
CA LEU A 302 -7.08 21.54 -26.37
C LEU A 302 -8.36 20.92 -25.82
N GLY A 303 -9.38 20.76 -26.65
CA GLY A 303 -10.64 20.09 -26.29
C GLY A 303 -10.42 18.65 -25.81
N SER A 304 -9.62 17.88 -26.55
CA SER A 304 -9.24 16.51 -26.18
C SER A 304 -8.47 16.44 -24.86
N LYS A 305 -7.50 17.34 -24.64
CA LYS A 305 -6.72 17.43 -23.40
C LYS A 305 -7.57 17.83 -22.19
N ASN A 306 -8.47 18.80 -22.36
CA ASN A 306 -9.40 19.23 -21.31
C ASN A 306 -10.37 18.12 -20.89
N GLN A 307 -10.92 17.38 -21.86
CA GLN A 307 -11.76 16.21 -21.56
C GLN A 307 -10.97 15.18 -20.76
N THR A 308 -9.74 14.88 -21.18
CA THR A 308 -8.87 13.92 -20.48
C THR A 308 -8.52 14.39 -19.06
N LEU A 309 -8.21 15.66 -18.86
CA LEU A 309 -7.96 16.25 -17.54
C LEU A 309 -9.18 16.13 -16.62
N SER A 310 -10.38 16.43 -17.13
CA SER A 310 -11.63 16.28 -16.38
C SER A 310 -11.87 14.83 -15.97
N SER A 311 -11.69 13.89 -16.90
CA SER A 311 -11.79 12.46 -16.64
C SER A 311 -10.80 11.99 -15.58
N LEU A 312 -9.54 12.41 -15.65
CA LEU A 312 -8.52 12.09 -14.65
C LEU A 312 -8.87 12.65 -13.27
N ASN A 313 -9.42 13.86 -13.17
CA ASN A 313 -9.86 14.43 -11.90
C ASN A 313 -11.00 13.64 -11.24
N ARG A 314 -11.94 13.11 -12.03
CA ARG A 314 -12.99 12.20 -11.51
C ARG A 314 -12.37 10.88 -11.05
N VAL A 315 -11.55 10.25 -11.89
CA VAL A 315 -10.89 8.97 -11.58
C VAL A 315 -10.00 9.10 -10.34
N ARG A 316 -9.39 10.27 -10.11
CA ARG A 316 -8.67 10.56 -8.86
C ARG A 316 -9.56 10.37 -7.63
N GLY A 317 -10.78 10.92 -7.65
CA GLY A 317 -11.74 10.76 -6.55
C GLY A 317 -12.13 9.30 -6.32
N ASP A 318 -12.40 8.58 -7.40
CA ASP A 318 -12.73 7.14 -7.34
C ASP A 318 -11.57 6.32 -6.75
N LEU A 319 -10.33 6.58 -7.18
CA LEU A 319 -9.13 5.92 -6.66
C LEU A 319 -8.78 6.32 -5.23
N GLN A 320 -9.05 7.57 -4.82
CA GLN A 320 -8.89 7.99 -3.42
C GLN A 320 -9.85 7.23 -2.51
N ASN A 321 -11.11 7.12 -2.91
CA ASN A 321 -12.10 6.32 -2.20
C ASN A 321 -11.68 4.84 -2.14
N LEU A 322 -11.30 4.27 -3.29
CA LEU A 322 -10.83 2.89 -3.36
C LEU A 322 -9.59 2.65 -2.49
N SER A 323 -8.62 3.57 -2.50
CA SER A 323 -7.43 3.48 -1.66
C SER A 323 -7.79 3.54 -0.17
N SER A 324 -8.70 4.44 0.25
CA SER A 324 -9.11 4.56 1.64
C SER A 324 -9.77 3.27 2.14
N VAL A 325 -10.75 2.77 1.38
CA VAL A 325 -11.49 1.55 1.72
C VAL A 325 -10.56 0.33 1.71
N THR A 326 -9.59 0.26 0.79
CA THR A 326 -8.62 -0.84 0.75
C THR A 326 -7.66 -0.79 1.94
N ILE A 327 -7.25 0.39 2.42
CA ILE A 327 -6.41 0.53 3.64
C ILE A 327 -7.17 0.01 4.87
N GLU A 328 -8.44 0.39 5.01
CA GLU A 328 -9.27 -0.10 6.12
C GLU A 328 -9.49 -1.61 6.05
N ALA A 329 -9.76 -2.15 4.86
CA ALA A 329 -9.92 -3.58 4.62
C ALA A 329 -8.61 -4.37 4.89
N GLU A 330 -7.46 -3.77 4.61
CA GLU A 330 -6.15 -4.37 4.87
C GLU A 330 -5.90 -4.49 6.37
N ALA A 331 -6.17 -3.43 7.14
CA ALA A 331 -6.11 -3.47 8.60
C ALA A 331 -7.10 -4.50 9.19
N ALA A 332 -8.33 -4.55 8.67
CA ALA A 332 -9.33 -5.54 9.07
C ALA A 332 -8.87 -6.98 8.79
N THR A 333 -8.27 -7.21 7.61
CA THR A 333 -7.73 -8.52 7.22
C THR A 333 -6.59 -8.93 8.15
N GLN A 334 -5.67 -8.02 8.48
CA GLN A 334 -4.58 -8.30 9.42
C GLN A 334 -5.10 -8.74 10.79
N ASN A 335 -6.10 -8.03 11.34
CA ASN A 335 -6.67 -8.37 12.63
C ASN A 335 -7.35 -9.74 12.59
N LEU A 336 -8.06 -10.04 11.50
CA LEU A 336 -8.67 -11.34 11.28
C LEU A 336 -7.62 -12.45 11.18
N MET A 337 -6.51 -12.21 10.46
CA MET A 337 -5.40 -13.16 10.39
C MET A 337 -4.76 -13.40 11.78
N LEU A 338 -4.63 -12.38 12.63
CA LEU A 338 -4.12 -12.53 14.01
C LEU A 338 -5.07 -13.38 14.88
N VAL A 339 -6.38 -13.17 14.76
CA VAL A 339 -7.38 -14.01 15.46
C VAL A 339 -7.25 -15.47 15.03
N TRP A 340 -7.18 -15.72 13.72
CA TRP A 340 -7.07 -17.08 13.18
C TRP A 340 -5.71 -17.73 13.43
N SER A 341 -4.65 -16.94 13.50
CA SER A 341 -3.32 -17.43 13.90
C SER A 341 -3.34 -17.91 15.36
N ALA A 342 -3.94 -17.14 16.27
CA ALA A 342 -4.11 -17.56 17.66
C ALA A 342 -4.96 -18.82 17.78
N LEU A 343 -6.14 -18.85 17.14
CA LEU A 343 -7.00 -20.04 17.12
C LEU A 343 -6.26 -21.28 16.61
N SER A 344 -5.52 -21.14 15.52
CA SER A 344 -4.72 -22.24 14.97
C SER A 344 -3.65 -22.71 15.96
N GLN A 345 -2.97 -21.79 16.64
CA GLN A 345 -1.96 -22.11 17.64
C GLN A 345 -2.56 -22.84 18.85
N TYR A 346 -3.70 -22.38 19.38
CA TYR A 346 -4.39 -23.04 20.49
C TYR A 346 -4.83 -24.47 20.13
N ILE A 347 -5.33 -24.67 18.91
CA ILE A 347 -5.73 -26.00 18.42
C ILE A 347 -4.50 -26.89 18.22
N GLU A 348 -3.40 -26.34 17.70
CA GLU A 348 -2.14 -27.07 17.53
C GLU A 348 -1.54 -27.48 18.88
N ASP A 349 -1.57 -26.59 19.87
CA ASP A 349 -1.13 -26.90 21.23
C ASP A 349 -2.00 -28.00 21.85
N SER A 350 -3.33 -27.93 21.70
CA SER A 350 -4.22 -29.02 22.09
C SER A 350 -3.87 -30.33 21.40
N LEU A 351 -3.68 -30.32 20.07
CA LEU A 351 -3.33 -31.51 19.27
C LEU A 351 -2.03 -32.16 19.75
N ASN A 352 -1.00 -31.35 20.00
CA ASN A 352 0.30 -31.82 20.50
C ASN A 352 0.19 -32.50 21.87
N GLN A 353 -0.78 -32.10 22.70
CA GLN A 353 -1.07 -32.79 23.96
C GLN A 353 -1.88 -34.07 23.73
N VAL A 354 -2.83 -34.11 22.78
CA VAL A 354 -3.64 -35.32 22.53
C VAL A 354 -2.76 -36.51 22.16
N ASP A 355 -1.75 -36.30 21.31
CA ASP A 355 -0.83 -37.39 20.94
C ASP A 355 -0.07 -37.94 22.16
N LYS A 356 0.17 -37.13 23.20
CA LYS A 356 0.82 -37.54 24.46
C LYS A 356 -0.13 -38.27 25.42
N VAL A 357 -1.45 -38.05 25.32
CA VAL A 357 -2.45 -38.70 26.21
C VAL A 357 -2.40 -40.22 26.09
N ARG A 358 -2.23 -40.74 24.88
CA ARG A 358 -2.20 -42.17 24.60
C ARG A 358 -0.96 -42.87 25.18
N ASP A 359 0.15 -42.16 25.26
CA ASP A 359 1.46 -42.70 25.67
C ASP A 359 1.82 -42.33 27.12
N ALA A 360 0.85 -41.83 27.89
CA ALA A 360 1.06 -41.40 29.26
C ALA A 360 1.43 -42.60 30.17
N PRO A 361 2.59 -42.56 30.86
CA PRO A 361 3.08 -43.70 31.63
C PRO A 361 2.34 -43.89 32.95
N THR A 362 1.73 -42.84 33.48
CA THR A 362 1.02 -42.83 34.77
C THR A 362 -0.38 -42.27 34.62
N LEU A 363 -1.31 -42.67 35.49
CA LEU A 363 -2.67 -42.15 35.51
C LEU A 363 -2.70 -40.64 35.86
N ARG A 364 -1.74 -40.18 36.67
CA ARG A 364 -1.47 -38.75 36.92
C ARG A 364 -1.10 -38.03 35.63
N SER A 365 -0.08 -38.52 34.92
CA SER A 365 0.38 -37.93 33.66
C SER A 365 -0.73 -37.93 32.60
N PHE A 366 -1.55 -38.98 32.56
CA PHE A 366 -2.74 -39.07 31.72
C PHE A 366 -3.74 -37.94 32.03
N ASN A 367 -4.15 -37.77 33.29
CA ASN A 367 -5.11 -36.73 33.66
C ASN A 367 -4.56 -35.32 33.42
N ASN A 368 -3.29 -35.09 33.74
CA ASN A 368 -2.64 -33.80 33.49
C ASN A 368 -2.56 -33.48 32.00
N THR A 369 -2.23 -34.47 31.16
CA THR A 369 -2.20 -34.29 29.70
C THR A 369 -3.60 -34.06 29.13
N LEU A 370 -4.62 -34.77 29.64
CA LEU A 370 -6.02 -34.56 29.24
C LEU A 370 -6.51 -33.15 29.61
N LYS A 371 -6.16 -32.64 30.79
CA LYS A 371 -6.44 -31.24 31.17
C LYS A 371 -5.77 -30.27 30.21
N ALA A 372 -4.52 -30.52 29.83
CA ALA A 372 -3.78 -29.70 28.88
C ALA A 372 -4.41 -29.74 27.45
N VAL A 373 -5.04 -30.85 27.06
CA VAL A 373 -5.82 -30.94 25.81
C VAL A 373 -7.05 -30.05 25.86
N VAL A 374 -7.81 -30.09 26.95
CA VAL A 374 -9.13 -29.45 27.09
C VAL A 374 -9.02 -27.95 27.37
N ARG A 375 -7.95 -27.54 28.06
CA ARG A 375 -7.78 -26.16 28.55
C ARG A 375 -7.87 -25.09 27.45
N PRO A 376 -7.16 -25.19 26.30
CA PRO A 376 -7.28 -24.19 25.23
C PRO A 376 -8.69 -24.09 24.65
N TRP A 377 -9.45 -25.19 24.66
CA TRP A 377 -10.85 -25.19 24.20
C TRP A 377 -11.78 -24.43 25.15
N ARG A 378 -11.51 -24.53 26.46
CA ARG A 378 -12.29 -23.85 27.50
C ARG A 378 -11.98 -22.36 27.58
N GLN A 379 -10.69 -22.03 27.66
CA GLN A 379 -10.25 -20.67 27.99
C GLN A 379 -10.13 -19.78 26.76
N ASP A 380 -9.69 -20.30 25.60
CA ASP A 380 -9.35 -19.46 24.46
C ASP A 380 -10.28 -19.68 23.25
N ILE A 381 -10.36 -20.92 22.75
CA ILE A 381 -11.03 -21.21 21.46
C ILE A 381 -12.54 -20.95 21.54
N SER A 382 -13.20 -21.38 22.61
CA SER A 382 -14.64 -21.15 22.83
C SER A 382 -14.96 -19.65 22.87
N LEU A 383 -14.22 -18.87 23.66
CA LEU A 383 -14.44 -17.43 23.81
C LEU A 383 -14.17 -16.69 22.49
N ALA A 384 -13.03 -16.99 21.84
CA ALA A 384 -12.67 -16.35 20.58
C ALA A 384 -13.65 -16.69 19.45
N SER A 385 -14.12 -17.94 19.36
CA SER A 385 -15.08 -18.34 18.32
C SER A 385 -16.46 -17.70 18.52
N LYS A 386 -16.94 -17.61 19.77
CA LYS A 386 -18.19 -16.92 20.12
C LYS A 386 -18.16 -15.44 19.76
N ALA A 387 -17.09 -14.75 20.19
CA ALA A 387 -16.94 -13.33 19.91
C ALA A 387 -16.79 -13.07 18.39
N LEU A 388 -16.07 -13.92 17.66
CA LEU A 388 -15.99 -13.85 16.19
C LEU A 388 -17.38 -13.96 15.54
N ASN A 389 -18.16 -14.97 15.91
CA ASN A 389 -19.52 -15.18 15.38
C ASN A 389 -20.43 -13.97 15.66
N ALA A 390 -20.40 -13.45 16.89
CA ALA A 390 -21.19 -12.27 17.28
C ALA A 390 -20.85 -11.03 16.45
N ILE A 391 -19.55 -10.75 16.22
CA ILE A 391 -19.08 -9.62 15.40
C ILE A 391 -19.62 -9.71 13.96
N PHE A 392 -19.58 -10.90 13.36
CA PHE A 392 -20.10 -11.11 12.01
C PHE A 392 -21.61 -10.93 11.92
N GLU A 393 -22.37 -11.45 12.90
CA GLU A 393 -23.82 -11.29 12.96
C GLU A 393 -24.23 -9.82 13.13
N GLU A 394 -23.52 -9.07 13.96
CA GLU A 394 -23.79 -7.65 14.17
C GLU A 394 -23.46 -6.82 12.92
N ALA A 395 -22.31 -7.05 12.31
CA ALA A 395 -21.93 -6.40 11.06
C ALA A 395 -22.97 -6.68 9.96
N GLN A 396 -23.45 -7.92 9.84
CA GLN A 396 -24.48 -8.27 8.86
C GLN A 396 -25.82 -7.57 9.14
N ARG A 397 -26.25 -7.51 10.41
CA ARG A 397 -27.44 -6.74 10.82
C ARG A 397 -27.34 -5.26 10.46
N GLU A 398 -26.17 -4.65 10.66
CA GLU A 398 -25.95 -3.24 10.34
C GLU A 398 -25.93 -2.98 8.82
N ILE A 399 -25.33 -3.89 8.04
CA ILE A 399 -25.34 -3.85 6.58
C ILE A 399 -26.78 -3.93 6.03
N ASP A 400 -27.62 -4.78 6.61
CA ASP A 400 -29.00 -4.99 6.15
C ASP A 400 -29.96 -3.83 6.50
N ALA A 401 -29.57 -2.94 7.43
CA ALA A 401 -30.36 -1.79 7.88
C ALA A 401 -30.10 -0.45 7.14
N ASP A 402 -29.03 -0.40 6.33
CA ASP A 402 -28.42 0.68 5.52
C ASP A 402 -28.81 2.17 5.74
N ASN A 403 -27.87 2.95 6.30
CA ASN A 403 -27.36 4.23 5.75
C ASN A 403 -26.10 4.65 6.53
N PHE A 404 -24.94 4.62 5.86
CA PHE A 404 -23.59 4.80 6.44
C PHE A 404 -23.19 6.24 6.81
N ILE A 405 -22.68 6.49 8.03
CA ILE A 405 -21.71 7.57 8.36
C ILE A 405 -20.72 7.21 9.51
N LYS A 406 -19.41 7.38 9.19
CA LYS A 406 -18.18 7.76 9.97
C LYS A 406 -18.05 7.54 11.50
N GLY A 407 -17.15 6.62 11.88
CA GLY A 407 -15.75 6.83 12.31
C GLY A 407 -15.38 7.74 13.51
N ARG A 408 -14.63 7.19 14.48
CA ARG A 408 -13.81 7.93 15.48
C ARG A 408 -12.52 7.18 15.85
N MET A 409 -11.44 7.95 16.06
CA MET A 409 -10.15 7.53 16.64
C MET A 409 -10.09 7.85 18.15
N THR A 410 -9.27 7.10 18.90
CA THR A 410 -8.95 7.37 20.32
C THR A 410 -7.44 7.24 20.61
N GLU A 411 -6.99 8.05 21.57
CA GLU A 411 -5.62 8.35 22.02
C GLU A 411 -4.86 7.20 22.71
N MET A 412 -3.53 7.36 22.74
CA MET A 412 -2.53 6.44 23.28
C MET A 412 -1.90 7.01 24.56
N TYR A 413 -1.82 6.20 25.63
CA TYR A 413 -0.97 6.47 26.80
C TYR A 413 -0.01 5.31 27.02
N SER A 414 1.28 5.60 27.17
CA SER A 414 2.32 4.65 27.58
C SER A 414 2.66 4.87 29.06
N ILE A 415 2.67 3.79 29.85
CA ILE A 415 3.32 3.74 31.17
C ILE A 415 4.52 2.81 31.02
N SER A 416 5.72 3.33 31.27
CA SER A 416 6.96 2.56 31.35
C SER A 416 7.27 2.27 32.82
N ASP A 417 7.64 1.01 33.12
CA ASP A 417 8.41 0.67 34.33
C ASP A 417 9.42 -0.44 34.01
N ASP A 418 10.59 -0.30 34.65
CA ASP A 418 11.89 -0.95 34.48
C ASP A 418 11.89 -2.48 34.28
N LEU A 419 12.34 -2.91 33.10
CA LEU A 419 12.99 -4.19 32.83
C LEU A 419 14.11 -3.96 31.82
N ASP A 420 15.24 -4.65 31.98
CA ASP A 420 16.52 -4.42 31.27
C ASP A 420 16.53 -4.99 29.83
N TYR A 421 15.44 -4.79 29.07
CA TYR A 421 15.34 -5.18 27.67
C TYR A 421 15.66 -4.00 26.74
N PRO A 422 16.23 -4.22 25.55
CA PRO A 422 16.44 -3.17 24.56
C PRO A 422 15.12 -2.44 24.26
N SER A 423 15.09 -1.12 24.45
CA SER A 423 13.89 -0.33 24.17
C SER A 423 13.60 -0.34 22.66
N VAL A 424 12.33 -0.56 22.30
CA VAL A 424 11.88 -0.55 20.90
C VAL A 424 10.84 0.51 20.70
N ASN A 425 11.02 1.33 19.65
CA ASN A 425 10.05 2.33 19.27
C ASN A 425 9.14 1.81 18.15
N ILE A 426 8.01 1.20 18.52
CA ILE A 426 7.06 0.60 17.57
C ILE A 426 6.39 1.64 16.69
N THR A 427 6.06 2.80 17.25
CA THR A 427 5.52 3.92 16.47
C THR A 427 6.52 4.37 15.40
N ALA A 428 7.81 4.41 15.71
CA ALA A 428 8.85 4.70 14.72
C ALA A 428 8.97 3.58 13.69
N MET A 429 8.97 2.31 14.09
CA MET A 429 9.05 1.18 13.16
C MET A 429 7.88 1.13 12.17
N VAL A 430 6.65 1.38 12.63
CA VAL A 430 5.46 1.52 11.78
C VAL A 430 5.57 2.74 10.87
N GLY A 431 6.07 3.87 11.40
CA GLY A 431 6.37 5.08 10.62
C GLY A 431 7.38 4.81 9.50
N TYR A 432 8.48 4.13 9.79
CA TYR A 432 9.49 3.76 8.81
C TYR A 432 8.95 2.80 7.75
N ASN A 433 8.13 1.80 8.11
CA ASN A 433 7.47 0.96 7.10
C ASN A 433 6.55 1.80 6.20
N SER A 434 5.76 2.72 6.77
CA SER A 434 4.91 3.64 5.99
C SER A 434 5.73 4.49 5.01
N ASP A 435 6.85 5.04 5.47
CA ASP A 435 7.76 5.82 4.63
C ASP A 435 8.42 4.96 3.53
N VAL A 436 8.83 3.72 3.84
CA VAL A 436 9.30 2.75 2.84
C VAL A 436 8.22 2.48 1.78
N GLN A 437 6.96 2.29 2.18
CA GLN A 437 5.85 2.09 1.23
C GLN A 437 5.57 3.35 0.39
N ARG A 438 5.75 4.54 0.96
CA ARG A 438 5.67 5.81 0.21
C ARG A 438 6.76 5.88 -0.85
N PHE A 439 8.02 5.62 -0.48
CA PHE A 439 9.13 5.59 -1.43
C PHE A 439 8.99 4.48 -2.48
N ARG A 440 8.47 3.31 -2.12
CA ARG A 440 8.14 2.24 -3.07
C ARG A 440 7.14 2.71 -4.12
N THR A 441 6.06 3.38 -3.69
CA THR A 441 5.04 3.94 -4.58
C THR A 441 5.62 5.00 -5.51
N GLN A 442 6.47 5.90 -4.98
CA GLN A 442 7.19 6.90 -5.77
C GLN A 442 8.11 6.26 -6.81
N THR A 443 8.92 5.29 -6.38
CA THR A 443 9.87 4.57 -7.22
C THR A 443 9.16 3.87 -8.38
N GLN A 444 8.07 3.13 -8.10
CA GLN A 444 7.29 2.46 -9.15
C GLN A 444 6.65 3.48 -10.10
N HIS A 445 6.07 4.57 -9.58
CA HIS A 445 5.47 5.62 -10.42
C HIS A 445 6.49 6.23 -11.40
N LEU A 446 7.68 6.57 -10.91
CA LEU A 446 8.75 7.12 -11.73
C LEU A 446 9.30 6.08 -12.71
N ALA A 447 9.42 4.82 -12.30
CA ALA A 447 9.85 3.73 -13.17
C ALA A 447 8.89 3.50 -14.34
N ASP A 448 7.56 3.48 -14.09
CA ASP A 448 6.54 3.34 -15.13
C ASP A 448 6.59 4.46 -16.17
N ARG A 449 7.07 5.65 -15.74
CA ARG A 449 7.17 6.84 -16.59
C ARG A 449 8.47 6.90 -17.38
N HIS A 450 9.58 6.45 -16.81
CA HIS A 450 10.92 6.70 -17.34
C HIS A 450 11.68 5.45 -17.82
N ASP A 451 11.23 4.25 -17.46
CA ASP A 451 11.83 2.96 -17.84
C ASP A 451 13.37 2.95 -17.68
N TYR A 452 13.83 3.32 -16.49
CA TYR A 452 15.24 3.50 -16.18
C TYR A 452 15.67 2.58 -15.04
N LEU A 453 16.76 1.83 -15.24
CA LEU A 453 17.32 0.86 -14.30
C LEU A 453 16.31 -0.19 -13.79
N PRO A 454 15.57 -0.89 -14.68
CA PRO A 454 14.47 -1.78 -14.30
C PRO A 454 14.90 -2.87 -13.29
N ASP A 455 16.10 -3.44 -13.44
CA ASP A 455 16.61 -4.47 -12.52
C ASP A 455 16.93 -3.93 -11.11
N VAL A 456 17.36 -2.67 -11.00
CA VAL A 456 17.63 -2.04 -9.69
C VAL A 456 16.31 -1.68 -9.03
N VAL A 457 15.39 -1.10 -9.80
CA VAL A 457 14.03 -0.78 -9.37
C VAL A 457 13.31 -2.02 -8.84
N ASP A 458 13.27 -3.11 -9.60
CA ASP A 458 12.61 -4.35 -9.20
C ASP A 458 13.16 -4.91 -7.87
N ARG A 459 14.48 -4.90 -7.70
CA ARG A 459 15.11 -5.31 -6.43
C ARG A 459 14.71 -4.43 -5.25
N MET A 460 14.70 -3.10 -5.43
CA MET A 460 14.32 -2.17 -4.38
C MET A 460 12.83 -2.28 -4.02
N ILE A 461 11.97 -2.49 -5.02
CA ILE A 461 10.54 -2.70 -4.82
C ILE A 461 10.29 -4.01 -4.09
N LYS A 462 10.99 -5.10 -4.44
CA LYS A 462 10.91 -6.38 -3.72
C LYS A 462 11.33 -6.26 -2.25
N LEU A 463 12.40 -5.52 -1.97
CA LEU A 463 12.85 -5.26 -0.59
C LEU A 463 11.80 -4.46 0.21
N ALA A 464 11.23 -3.42 -0.38
CA ALA A 464 10.18 -2.64 0.27
C ALA A 464 8.89 -3.45 0.48
N THR A 465 8.52 -4.31 -0.47
CA THR A 465 7.40 -5.26 -0.31
C THR A 465 7.69 -6.23 0.85
N ALA A 466 8.91 -6.78 0.92
CA ALA A 466 9.31 -7.68 1.99
C ALA A 466 9.21 -7.03 3.38
N ILE A 467 9.62 -5.78 3.56
CA ILE A 467 9.44 -5.06 4.84
C ILE A 467 7.98 -5.05 5.28
N ASN A 468 7.06 -4.81 4.33
CA ASN A 468 5.65 -4.74 4.66
C ASN A 468 5.11 -6.09 5.16
N GLY A 469 5.45 -7.18 4.46
CA GLY A 469 5.07 -8.53 4.87
C GLY A 469 5.73 -8.96 6.19
N LYS A 470 7.01 -8.60 6.40
CA LYS A 470 7.76 -8.97 7.60
C LYS A 470 7.36 -8.17 8.85
N THR A 471 6.86 -6.95 8.68
CA THR A 471 6.25 -6.18 9.80
C THR A 471 5.03 -6.91 10.36
N TYR A 472 4.22 -7.52 9.49
CA TYR A 472 3.10 -8.35 9.93
C TYR A 472 3.56 -9.69 10.53
N ALA A 473 4.54 -10.35 9.91
CA ALA A 473 5.10 -11.59 10.45
C ALA A 473 5.61 -11.41 11.89
N LEU A 474 6.20 -10.25 12.21
CA LEU A 474 6.60 -9.91 13.58
C LEU A 474 5.44 -9.92 14.58
N ARG A 475 4.25 -9.43 14.20
CA ARG A 475 3.06 -9.48 15.06
C ARG A 475 2.66 -10.92 15.36
N VAL A 476 2.67 -11.77 14.32
CA VAL A 476 2.37 -13.21 14.44
C VAL A 476 3.40 -13.91 15.33
N SER A 477 4.69 -13.66 15.13
CA SER A 477 5.77 -14.23 15.96
C SER A 477 5.65 -13.81 17.43
N THR A 478 5.31 -12.53 17.68
CA THR A 478 5.08 -12.00 19.02
C THR A 478 3.87 -12.66 19.68
N GLN A 479 2.75 -12.79 18.97
CA GLN A 479 1.55 -13.43 19.49
C GLN A 479 1.80 -14.90 19.81
N THR A 480 2.56 -15.60 18.95
CA THR A 480 2.96 -17.00 19.16
C THR A 480 3.82 -17.15 20.40
N ALA A 481 4.80 -16.25 20.60
CA ALA A 481 5.62 -16.21 21.81
C ALA A 481 4.79 -15.94 23.07
N LYS A 482 3.83 -15.01 23.01
CA LYS A 482 2.88 -14.74 24.11
C LYS A 482 2.12 -15.99 24.51
N ILE A 483 1.47 -16.66 23.55
CA ILE A 483 0.66 -17.87 23.80
C ILE A 483 1.54 -18.96 24.45
N ALA A 484 2.76 -19.15 23.95
CA ALA A 484 3.70 -20.11 24.51
C ALA A 484 4.10 -19.79 25.96
N LEU A 485 4.33 -18.51 26.29
CA LEU A 485 4.71 -18.05 27.62
C LEU A 485 3.55 -18.17 28.62
N GLU A 486 2.33 -17.82 28.22
CA GLU A 486 1.13 -17.94 29.07
C GLU A 486 0.83 -19.40 29.41
N ALA A 487 0.88 -20.29 28.40
CA ALA A 487 0.71 -21.72 28.61
C ALA A 487 1.80 -22.31 29.52
N ALA A 488 3.05 -21.85 29.37
CA ALA A 488 4.15 -22.29 30.21
C ALA A 488 4.01 -21.78 31.66
N ASP A 489 3.65 -20.52 31.89
CA ASP A 489 3.47 -19.99 33.25
C ASP A 489 2.41 -20.75 34.03
N GLU A 490 1.27 -21.02 33.40
CA GLU A 490 0.18 -21.75 34.04
C GLU A 490 0.55 -23.21 34.33
N ALA A 491 1.18 -23.91 33.38
CA ALA A 491 1.65 -25.28 33.59
C ALA A 491 2.71 -25.35 34.71
N LEU A 492 3.67 -24.42 34.71
CA LEU A 492 4.71 -24.37 35.74
C LEU A 492 4.15 -24.01 37.12
N LYS A 493 3.10 -23.17 37.17
CA LYS A 493 2.35 -22.89 38.40
C LYS A 493 1.72 -24.16 38.96
N ASP A 494 0.99 -24.90 38.12
CA ASP A 494 0.33 -26.14 38.51
C ASP A 494 1.35 -27.15 39.06
N TYR A 495 2.51 -27.29 38.41
CA TYR A 495 3.57 -28.18 38.88
C TYR A 495 4.21 -27.74 40.19
N GLN A 496 4.35 -26.42 40.44
CA GLN A 496 4.86 -25.93 41.72
C GLN A 496 3.90 -26.22 42.87
N GLU A 497 2.60 -25.96 42.67
CA GLU A 497 1.57 -26.29 43.66
C GLU A 497 1.55 -27.80 43.95
N GLU A 498 1.61 -28.64 42.91
CA GLU A 498 1.65 -30.10 43.08
C GLU A 498 2.95 -30.58 43.77
N PHE A 499 4.08 -29.93 43.52
CA PHE A 499 5.36 -30.25 44.17
C PHE A 499 5.35 -29.97 45.66
N GLU A 500 4.68 -28.88 46.08
CA GLU A 500 4.51 -28.52 47.48
C GLU A 500 3.63 -29.53 48.23
N ASP A 501 2.58 -30.03 47.57
CA ASP A 501 1.64 -31.01 48.12
C ASP A 501 2.14 -32.47 48.08
N ALA A 502 3.24 -32.75 47.35
CA ALA A 502 3.78 -34.10 47.20
C ALA A 502 4.42 -34.64 48.48
N ASP A 503 4.03 -35.85 48.88
CA ASP A 503 4.43 -36.53 50.12
C ASP A 503 5.52 -37.61 49.92
N THR A 504 5.77 -38.03 48.67
CA THR A 504 6.77 -39.05 48.32
C THR A 504 7.88 -38.52 47.42
N ASP A 505 9.10 -39.02 47.62
CA ASP A 505 10.26 -38.67 46.79
C ASP A 505 10.09 -39.13 45.32
N GLY A 506 9.35 -40.21 45.08
CA GLY A 506 9.03 -40.70 43.74
C GLY A 506 8.14 -39.71 42.97
N LEU A 507 7.06 -39.24 43.59
CA LEU A 507 6.17 -38.23 43.00
C LEU A 507 6.91 -36.91 42.75
N LYS A 508 7.76 -36.49 43.69
CA LYS A 508 8.61 -35.30 43.50
C LYS A 508 9.56 -35.41 42.31
N GLN A 509 10.11 -36.59 42.03
CA GLN A 509 10.94 -36.81 40.83
C GLN A 509 10.11 -36.75 39.53
N GLU A 510 8.89 -37.28 39.53
CA GLU A 510 7.98 -37.18 38.38
C GLU A 510 7.63 -35.73 38.06
N ILE A 511 7.26 -34.94 39.08
CA ILE A 511 6.93 -33.51 38.93
C ILE A 511 8.13 -32.70 38.43
N ARG A 512 9.34 -32.98 38.91
CA ARG A 512 10.58 -32.35 38.40
C ARG A 512 10.81 -32.62 36.92
N ALA A 513 10.54 -33.83 36.46
CA ALA A 513 10.68 -34.19 35.04
C ALA A 513 9.67 -33.42 34.17
N ASP A 514 8.44 -33.23 34.66
CA ASP A 514 7.40 -32.41 34.01
C ASP A 514 7.80 -30.92 33.94
N MET A 515 8.34 -30.37 35.04
CA MET A 515 8.90 -29.00 35.08
C MET A 515 10.01 -28.81 34.04
N GLU A 516 11.00 -29.70 34.00
CA GLU A 516 12.09 -29.62 33.00
C GLU A 516 11.55 -29.72 31.57
N LYS A 517 10.53 -30.56 31.34
CA LYS A 517 9.91 -30.71 30.02
C LYS A 517 9.23 -29.41 29.59
N SER A 518 8.46 -28.79 30.48
CA SER A 518 7.79 -27.50 30.21
C SER A 518 8.81 -26.40 29.88
N LEU A 519 9.90 -26.27 30.66
CA LEU A 519 10.98 -25.32 30.40
C LEU A 519 11.65 -25.54 29.03
N ARG A 520 11.93 -26.80 28.65
CA ARG A 520 12.47 -27.13 27.32
C ARG A 520 11.51 -26.81 26.19
N GLU A 521 10.21 -27.06 26.39
CA GLU A 521 9.19 -26.77 25.37
C GLU A 521 9.06 -25.27 25.10
N VAL A 522 9.04 -24.43 26.15
CA VAL A 522 8.99 -22.96 25.99
C VAL A 522 10.30 -22.42 25.42
N PHE A 523 11.47 -22.92 25.86
CA PHE A 523 12.77 -22.56 25.29
C PHE A 523 12.81 -22.78 23.78
N ARG A 524 12.39 -23.98 23.33
CA ARG A 524 12.37 -24.33 21.91
C ARG A 524 11.48 -23.37 21.12
N LYS A 525 10.26 -23.10 21.59
CA LYS A 525 9.31 -22.21 20.90
C LYS A 525 9.86 -20.78 20.79
N ILE A 526 10.44 -20.22 21.85
CA ILE A 526 11.00 -18.86 21.83
C ILE A 526 12.28 -18.80 20.98
N SER A 527 13.14 -19.83 21.04
CA SER A 527 14.33 -19.96 20.19
C SER A 527 13.99 -19.97 18.71
N GLU A 528 12.97 -20.74 18.31
CA GLU A 528 12.50 -20.81 16.92
C GLU A 528 12.09 -19.43 16.40
N GLN A 529 11.34 -18.65 17.21
CA GLN A 529 10.96 -17.28 16.85
C GLN A 529 12.17 -16.35 16.75
N ALA A 530 13.15 -16.46 17.65
CA ALA A 530 14.38 -15.67 17.57
C ALA A 530 15.17 -15.95 16.28
N ILE A 531 15.26 -17.23 15.88
CA ILE A 531 15.93 -17.65 14.63
C ILE A 531 15.20 -17.10 13.40
N GLU A 532 13.88 -17.22 13.35
CA GLU A 532 13.06 -16.70 12.24
C GLU A 532 13.21 -15.18 12.08
N LEU A 533 13.16 -14.42 13.19
CA LEU A 533 13.35 -12.97 13.17
C LEU A 533 14.77 -12.59 12.72
N LYS A 534 15.79 -13.34 13.12
CA LYS A 534 17.18 -13.12 12.68
C LYS A 534 17.36 -13.37 11.19
N GLU A 535 16.74 -14.42 10.65
CA GLU A 535 16.76 -14.68 9.20
C GLU A 535 16.09 -13.54 8.41
N ILE A 536 14.97 -13.02 8.93
CA ILE A 536 14.30 -11.84 8.37
C ILE A 536 15.25 -10.63 8.35
N GLN A 537 15.93 -10.34 9.46
CA GLN A 537 16.87 -9.22 9.54
C GLN A 537 17.98 -9.33 8.49
N LEU A 538 18.55 -10.53 8.31
CA LEU A 538 19.60 -10.78 7.31
C LEU A 538 19.09 -10.55 5.88
N ASN A 539 17.90 -11.05 5.56
CA ASN A 539 17.29 -10.90 4.25
C ASN A 539 16.95 -9.43 3.91
N LEU A 540 16.62 -8.62 4.92
CA LEU A 540 16.35 -7.18 4.73
C LEU A 540 17.64 -6.36 4.60
N SER A 541 18.77 -6.86 5.10
CA SER A 541 20.07 -6.17 5.13
C SER A 541 20.87 -6.24 3.83
N VAL A 542 20.24 -6.65 2.72
CA VAL A 542 20.88 -6.73 1.38
C VAL A 542 21.39 -5.35 0.94
N ARG A 543 22.65 -5.26 0.54
CA ARG A 543 23.29 -3.99 0.21
C ARG A 543 22.75 -3.36 -1.09
N TYR A 544 22.45 -2.07 -1.04
CA TYR A 544 22.24 -1.19 -2.20
C TYR A 544 23.51 -0.35 -2.44
N ASP A 545 23.92 -0.21 -3.70
CA ASP A 545 25.17 0.46 -4.06
C ASP A 545 24.98 1.99 -4.18
N ARG A 546 25.20 2.67 -3.05
CA ARG A 546 25.14 4.14 -2.96
C ARG A 546 26.22 4.85 -3.78
N ASP A 547 27.35 4.20 -4.04
CA ASP A 547 28.41 4.82 -4.79
C ASP A 547 28.07 4.78 -6.29
N ALA A 548 27.51 3.67 -6.78
CA ALA A 548 26.96 3.59 -8.12
C ALA A 548 25.80 4.59 -8.33
N SER A 549 24.89 4.70 -7.36
CA SER A 549 23.78 5.66 -7.40
C SER A 549 24.26 7.10 -7.61
N LYS A 550 25.25 7.56 -6.83
CA LYS A 550 25.86 8.89 -7.00
C LYS A 550 26.44 9.10 -8.39
N GLN A 551 27.08 8.09 -8.98
CA GLN A 551 27.62 8.19 -10.34
C GLN A 551 26.52 8.33 -11.39
N TRP A 552 25.37 7.65 -11.21
CA TRP A 552 24.22 7.80 -12.10
C TRP A 552 23.63 9.21 -12.03
N VAL A 553 23.48 9.77 -10.81
CA VAL A 553 22.99 11.15 -10.62
C VAL A 553 23.92 12.15 -11.30
N ILE A 554 25.25 12.06 -11.06
CA ILE A 554 26.23 12.95 -11.69
C ILE A 554 26.15 12.91 -13.22
N ALA A 555 25.99 11.72 -13.81
CA ALA A 555 25.86 11.58 -15.25
C ALA A 555 24.57 12.24 -15.78
N LEU A 556 23.44 12.03 -15.10
CA LEU A 556 22.15 12.63 -15.47
C LEU A 556 22.12 14.14 -15.28
N GLU A 557 22.77 14.67 -14.25
CA GLU A 557 22.90 16.11 -14.02
C GLU A 557 23.67 16.78 -15.15
N LYS A 558 24.75 16.15 -15.62
CA LYS A 558 25.52 16.63 -16.78
C LYS A 558 24.67 16.65 -18.06
N ASP A 559 23.86 15.62 -18.29
CA ASP A 559 22.94 15.58 -19.43
C ASP A 559 21.87 16.68 -19.33
N ARG A 560 21.34 16.93 -18.12
CA ARG A 560 20.38 18.01 -17.84
C ARG A 560 20.99 19.38 -18.11
N GLU A 561 22.17 19.66 -17.59
CA GLU A 561 22.90 20.92 -17.79
C GLU A 561 23.18 21.18 -19.27
N PHE A 562 23.59 20.16 -20.01
CA PHE A 562 23.79 20.27 -21.46
C PHE A 562 22.50 20.66 -22.19
N ALA A 563 21.38 20.03 -21.85
CA ALA A 563 20.08 20.36 -22.44
C ALA A 563 19.59 21.77 -22.03
N GLU A 564 19.85 22.21 -20.80
CA GLU A 564 19.58 23.59 -20.34
C GLU A 564 20.37 24.62 -21.13
N GLU A 565 21.65 24.37 -21.40
CA GLU A 565 22.47 25.27 -22.22
C GLU A 565 21.90 25.38 -23.66
N GLN A 566 21.50 24.25 -24.27
CA GLN A 566 20.88 24.27 -25.59
C GLN A 566 19.56 25.04 -25.60
N LYS A 567 18.71 24.82 -24.58
CA LYS A 567 17.44 25.53 -24.42
C LYS A 567 17.66 27.04 -24.32
N ASN A 568 18.51 27.48 -23.38
CA ASN A 568 18.79 28.89 -23.15
C ASN A 568 19.36 29.57 -24.40
N ARG A 569 20.25 28.88 -25.13
CA ARG A 569 20.81 29.38 -26.38
C ARG A 569 19.75 29.52 -27.48
N ALA A 570 18.83 28.57 -27.60
CA ALA A 570 17.74 28.63 -28.57
C ALA A 570 16.71 29.72 -28.21
N GLU A 571 16.36 29.86 -26.93
CA GLU A 571 15.47 30.92 -26.42
C GLU A 571 16.05 32.31 -26.66
N ALA A 572 17.33 32.53 -26.33
CA ALA A 572 18.00 33.82 -26.55
C ALA A 572 18.02 34.19 -28.05
N LYS A 573 18.37 33.24 -28.93
CA LYS A 573 18.32 33.44 -30.38
C LYS A 573 16.91 33.74 -30.87
N ARG A 574 15.90 33.06 -30.34
CA ARG A 574 14.49 33.27 -30.71
C ARG A 574 14.01 34.65 -30.26
N ALA A 575 14.32 35.06 -29.04
CA ALA A 575 13.95 36.38 -28.51
C ALA A 575 14.55 37.50 -29.35
N GLU A 576 15.85 37.41 -29.69
CA GLU A 576 16.51 38.36 -30.59
C GLU A 576 15.85 38.38 -31.98
N LEU A 577 15.51 37.20 -32.52
CA LEU A 577 14.86 37.07 -33.82
C LEU A 577 13.45 37.69 -33.82
N VAL A 578 12.67 37.50 -32.76
CA VAL A 578 11.32 38.07 -32.61
C VAL A 578 11.36 39.60 -32.56
N VAL A 579 12.33 40.20 -31.86
CA VAL A 579 12.52 41.66 -31.85
C VAL A 579 12.81 42.18 -33.26
N ARG A 580 13.74 41.52 -33.98
CA ARG A 580 14.07 41.87 -35.37
C ARG A 580 12.89 41.69 -36.32
N MET A 581 12.09 40.63 -36.13
CA MET A 581 10.86 40.40 -36.90
C MET A 581 9.88 41.55 -36.71
N LYS A 582 9.70 42.06 -35.49
CA LYS A 582 8.85 43.22 -35.22
C LYS A 582 9.31 44.47 -35.96
N GLU A 583 10.60 44.78 -35.93
CA GLU A 583 11.18 45.93 -36.66
C GLU A 583 10.96 45.81 -38.18
N VAL A 584 11.10 44.60 -38.73
CA VAL A 584 10.82 44.33 -40.14
C VAL A 584 9.32 44.44 -40.46
N SER A 585 8.45 43.93 -39.59
CA SER A 585 6.99 44.04 -39.74
C SER A 585 6.52 45.49 -39.72
N ASP A 586 6.99 46.29 -38.75
CA ASP A 586 6.67 47.72 -38.63
C ASP A 586 7.10 48.50 -39.88
N ALA A 587 8.25 48.15 -40.47
CA ALA A 587 8.73 48.74 -41.73
C ALA A 587 7.92 48.28 -42.95
N ILE A 588 7.51 47.01 -43.02
CA ILE A 588 6.63 46.50 -44.09
C ILE A 588 5.27 47.23 -44.03
N ASP A 589 4.70 47.40 -42.83
CA ASP A 589 3.47 48.15 -42.58
C ASP A 589 3.59 49.62 -43.01
N LEU A 590 4.70 50.26 -42.63
CA LEU A 590 4.98 51.65 -42.95
C LEU A 590 5.13 51.87 -44.45
N LEU A 591 5.88 51.00 -45.14
CA LEU A 591 6.11 51.09 -46.58
C LEU A 591 4.83 50.81 -47.37
N GLY A 592 3.99 49.87 -46.91
CA GLY A 592 2.64 49.65 -47.43
C GLY A 592 1.84 50.96 -47.45
N ARG A 593 1.68 51.58 -46.28
CA ARG A 593 0.87 52.79 -46.10
C ARG A 593 1.40 54.04 -46.81
N SER A 594 2.69 54.09 -47.14
CA SER A 594 3.35 55.31 -47.64
C SER A 594 3.53 55.36 -49.16
N GLY A 595 2.82 54.53 -49.92
CA GLY A 595 2.68 54.69 -51.37
C GLY A 595 3.74 53.96 -52.20
N ILE A 596 3.88 52.65 -51.97
CA ILE A 596 4.59 51.70 -52.86
C ILE A 596 4.18 51.83 -54.34
N GLU A 597 2.95 52.30 -54.61
CA GLU A 597 2.41 52.60 -55.93
C GLU A 597 3.26 53.58 -56.75
N ARG A 598 4.05 54.46 -56.11
CA ARG A 598 4.91 55.44 -56.80
C ARG A 598 6.18 54.85 -57.40
N ILE A 599 6.66 53.72 -56.86
CA ILE A 599 8.02 53.23 -57.11
C ILE A 599 7.99 51.86 -57.80
N GLY A 600 6.96 51.05 -57.54
CA GLY A 600 6.82 49.68 -58.02
C GLY A 600 7.42 48.66 -57.03
N GLN A 601 6.71 47.56 -56.78
CA GLN A 601 7.08 46.58 -55.73
C GLN A 601 8.34 45.76 -56.02
N GLU A 602 8.74 45.65 -57.28
CA GLU A 602 10.01 45.04 -57.71
C GLU A 602 11.15 46.06 -57.86
N ALA A 603 10.83 47.35 -57.74
CA ALA A 603 11.84 48.38 -57.79
C ALA A 603 12.75 48.25 -56.58
N GLN A 604 14.02 48.52 -56.85
CA GLN A 604 15.02 48.51 -55.82
C GLN A 604 14.72 49.61 -54.80
N LEU A 605 14.50 49.21 -53.55
CA LEU A 605 14.40 50.09 -52.40
C LEU A 605 15.80 50.64 -52.13
N THR A 606 16.05 51.86 -52.60
CA THR A 606 17.25 52.65 -52.30
C THR A 606 16.87 53.84 -51.41
N ALA A 607 17.85 54.42 -50.72
CA ALA A 607 17.62 55.60 -49.88
C ALA A 607 16.98 56.76 -50.66
N GLU A 608 17.40 56.97 -51.91
CA GLU A 608 16.83 57.98 -52.81
C GLU A 608 15.37 57.69 -53.16
N ARG A 609 15.07 56.44 -53.52
CA ARG A 609 13.70 55.99 -53.82
C ARG A 609 12.78 56.11 -52.61
N LEU A 610 13.28 55.77 -51.41
CA LEU A 610 12.52 55.94 -50.17
C LEU A 610 12.21 57.42 -49.85
N MET A 611 13.06 58.38 -50.27
CA MET A 611 12.76 59.81 -50.14
C MET A 611 11.61 60.26 -51.07
N GLU A 612 11.42 59.61 -52.22
CA GLU A 612 10.30 59.87 -53.15
C GLU A 612 8.94 59.43 -52.58
N MET A 613 8.94 58.59 -51.52
CA MET A 613 7.72 58.12 -50.84
C MET A 613 7.12 59.13 -49.86
N ALA A 614 7.64 60.37 -49.77
CA ALA A 614 7.21 61.39 -48.80
C ALA A 614 7.24 60.92 -47.33
N LEU A 615 8.12 59.98 -47.00
CA LEU A 615 8.35 59.51 -45.64
C LEU A 615 8.98 60.63 -44.80
N THR A 616 8.56 60.77 -43.55
CA THR A 616 9.24 61.64 -42.59
C THR A 616 10.64 61.09 -42.27
N PRO A 617 11.61 61.92 -41.83
CA PRO A 617 12.95 61.44 -41.48
C PRO A 617 12.98 60.25 -40.50
N PRO A 618 12.12 60.18 -39.46
CA PRO A 618 12.02 59.01 -38.59
C PRO A 618 11.53 57.74 -39.31
N GLN A 619 10.57 57.89 -40.21
CA GLN A 619 10.01 56.78 -41.00
C GLN A 619 11.03 56.22 -42.00
N LEU A 620 11.80 57.10 -42.64
CA LEU A 620 12.90 56.70 -43.52
C LEU A 620 13.92 55.83 -42.77
N GLN A 621 14.24 56.19 -41.53
CA GLN A 621 15.18 55.47 -40.69
C GLN A 621 14.68 54.06 -40.33
N ILE A 622 13.40 53.90 -39.99
CA ILE A 622 12.77 52.61 -39.71
C ILE A 622 12.89 51.67 -40.93
N ALA A 623 12.55 52.16 -42.12
CA ALA A 623 12.62 51.37 -43.35
C ALA A 623 14.05 50.95 -43.72
N VAL A 624 15.02 51.86 -43.57
CA VAL A 624 16.43 51.58 -43.86
C VAL A 624 17.01 50.54 -42.89
N GLU A 625 16.66 50.59 -41.61
CA GLU A 625 17.18 49.59 -40.65
C GLU A 625 16.55 48.21 -40.86
N ALA A 626 15.26 48.11 -41.16
CA ALA A 626 14.63 46.84 -41.54
C ALA A 626 15.30 46.20 -42.77
N MET A 627 15.63 47.01 -43.79
CA MET A 627 16.38 46.54 -44.95
C MET A 627 17.76 45.98 -44.58
N LYS A 628 18.49 46.65 -43.66
CA LYS A 628 19.77 46.14 -43.16
C LYS A 628 19.62 44.85 -42.38
N ILE A 629 18.60 44.74 -41.53
CA ILE A 629 18.30 43.53 -40.75
C ILE A 629 18.09 42.34 -41.67
N LEU A 630 17.28 42.49 -42.72
CA LEU A 630 17.00 41.43 -43.69
C LEU A 630 18.25 41.04 -44.50
N LYS A 631 19.02 42.03 -44.98
CA LYS A 631 20.31 41.79 -45.67
C LYS A 631 21.30 41.00 -44.81
N LYS A 632 21.34 41.29 -43.50
CA LYS A 632 22.23 40.62 -42.55
C LYS A 632 21.71 39.25 -42.13
N ALA A 633 20.40 39.08 -42.03
CA ALA A 633 19.79 37.86 -41.52
C ALA A 633 19.65 36.77 -42.59
N ILE A 634 19.55 37.10 -43.88
CA ILE A 634 19.25 36.14 -44.95
C ILE A 634 20.38 36.13 -45.96
N ALA A 635 21.21 35.09 -45.90
CA ALA A 635 22.28 34.87 -46.87
C ALA A 635 21.69 34.59 -48.27
N GLY A 636 22.10 35.37 -49.28
CA GLY A 636 21.70 35.16 -50.68
C GLY A 636 20.60 36.10 -51.20
N LEU A 637 20.06 37.01 -50.38
CA LEU A 637 19.33 38.16 -50.92
C LEU A 637 20.34 39.04 -51.66
N GLY A 638 20.25 39.11 -53.00
CA GLY A 638 21.12 39.97 -53.82
C GLY A 638 21.12 41.44 -53.35
N GLU A 639 22.07 42.25 -53.84
CA GLU A 639 22.24 43.65 -53.42
C GLU A 639 20.97 44.52 -53.54
N THR A 640 20.00 44.06 -54.33
CA THR A 640 18.69 44.67 -54.60
C THR A 640 17.60 44.17 -53.63
N LEU A 641 17.24 44.99 -52.63
CA LEU A 641 16.06 44.79 -51.79
C LEU A 641 14.83 45.41 -52.47
N SER A 642 13.75 44.65 -52.57
CA SER A 642 12.43 45.11 -53.01
C SER A 642 11.42 44.84 -51.89
N TYR A 643 10.22 45.41 -51.98
CA TYR A 643 9.18 45.16 -50.97
C TYR A 643 8.84 43.67 -50.87
N LEU A 644 8.80 42.95 -52.01
CA LEU A 644 8.61 41.49 -51.99
C LEU A 644 9.72 40.73 -51.29
N ASN A 645 10.96 41.14 -51.51
CA ASN A 645 12.11 40.52 -50.87
C ASN A 645 12.07 40.75 -49.35
N MET A 646 11.47 41.86 -48.89
CA MET A 646 11.23 42.11 -47.46
C MET A 646 10.19 41.17 -46.87
N VAL A 647 9.05 40.97 -47.55
CA VAL A 647 7.99 40.04 -47.10
C VAL A 647 8.46 38.58 -47.12
N ALA A 648 9.10 38.15 -48.21
CA ALA A 648 9.69 36.80 -48.31
C ALA A 648 10.78 36.60 -47.24
N GLY A 649 11.55 37.65 -46.96
CA GLY A 649 12.54 37.64 -45.93
C GLY A 649 11.93 37.53 -44.53
N TYR A 650 10.89 38.30 -44.23
CA TYR A 650 10.13 38.17 -42.98
C TYR A 650 9.61 36.74 -42.78
N ASN A 651 9.04 36.11 -43.80
CA ASN A 651 8.57 34.71 -43.73
C ASN A 651 9.71 33.72 -43.40
N THR A 652 10.90 33.93 -43.96
CA THR A 652 12.10 33.11 -43.64
C THR A 652 12.51 33.28 -42.18
N LEU A 653 12.37 34.49 -41.61
CA LEU A 653 12.62 34.73 -40.19
C LEU A 653 11.58 34.02 -39.32
N THR A 654 10.31 34.01 -39.73
CA THR A 654 9.23 33.27 -39.05
C THR A 654 9.50 31.76 -39.02
N GLU A 655 9.94 31.17 -40.14
CA GLU A 655 10.31 29.74 -40.20
C GLU A 655 11.45 29.41 -39.22
N ARG A 656 12.52 30.21 -39.20
CA ARG A 656 13.63 30.04 -38.24
C ARG A 656 13.21 30.21 -36.79
N ALA A 657 12.30 31.14 -36.51
CA ALA A 657 11.75 31.32 -35.17
C ALA A 657 10.94 30.08 -34.73
N SER A 658 10.24 29.43 -35.67
CA SER A 658 9.55 28.17 -35.45
C SER A 658 10.51 27.00 -35.21
N GLU A 659 11.58 26.87 -35.98
CA GLU A 659 12.63 25.84 -35.76
C GLU A 659 13.28 25.97 -34.38
N LEU A 660 13.63 27.20 -33.97
CA LEU A 660 14.16 27.47 -32.64
C LEU A 660 13.16 27.11 -31.54
N ARG A 661 11.86 27.34 -31.78
CA ARG A 661 10.79 26.93 -30.85
C ARG A 661 10.78 25.40 -30.66
N VAL A 662 10.83 24.64 -31.75
CA VAL A 662 10.90 23.17 -31.70
C VAL A 662 12.16 22.70 -30.96
N GLN A 663 13.29 23.39 -31.13
CA GLN A 663 14.52 23.10 -30.38
C GLN A 663 14.36 23.34 -28.87
N VAL A 664 13.70 24.43 -28.47
CA VAL A 664 13.38 24.73 -27.07
C VAL A 664 12.47 23.65 -26.49
N GLU A 665 11.42 23.25 -27.22
CA GLU A 665 10.50 22.20 -26.81
C GLU A 665 11.21 20.82 -26.65
N ASN A 666 12.09 20.47 -27.58
CA ASN A 666 12.91 19.25 -27.50
C ASN A 666 13.82 19.27 -26.26
N SER A 667 14.55 20.36 -26.06
CA SER A 667 15.47 20.51 -24.93
C SER A 667 14.71 20.48 -23.60
N SER A 668 13.54 21.12 -23.53
CA SER A 668 12.65 21.07 -22.36
C SER A 668 12.19 19.64 -22.02
N ARG A 669 11.92 18.81 -23.03
CA ARG A 669 11.62 17.38 -22.84
C ARG A 669 12.82 16.60 -22.32
N GLU A 670 14.01 16.85 -22.84
CA GLU A 670 15.25 16.21 -22.38
C GLU A 670 15.56 16.57 -20.91
N ILE A 671 15.44 17.86 -20.54
CA ILE A 671 15.57 18.33 -19.16
C ILE A 671 14.58 17.60 -18.24
N SER A 672 13.30 17.56 -18.63
CA SER A 672 12.26 16.89 -17.84
C SER A 672 12.50 15.38 -17.70
N ALA A 673 13.02 14.74 -18.75
CA ALA A 673 13.34 13.31 -18.73
C ALA A 673 14.57 13.01 -17.87
N ALA A 674 15.60 13.85 -17.92
CA ALA A 674 16.78 13.73 -17.07
C ALA A 674 16.40 13.95 -15.59
N GLN A 675 15.62 14.99 -15.30
CA GLN A 675 15.13 15.25 -13.94
C GLN A 675 14.33 14.08 -13.38
N GLY A 676 13.37 13.54 -14.13
CA GLY A 676 12.57 12.40 -13.64
C GLY A 676 13.38 11.13 -13.38
N LYS A 677 14.51 10.93 -14.10
CA LYS A 677 15.46 9.84 -13.82
C LYS A 677 16.30 10.13 -12.58
N ILE A 678 16.68 11.38 -12.33
CA ILE A 678 17.35 11.81 -11.09
C ILE A 678 16.41 11.54 -9.91
N ASP A 679 15.16 12.02 -9.99
CA ASP A 679 14.14 11.83 -8.96
C ASP A 679 13.92 10.32 -8.67
N LEU A 680 14.01 9.45 -9.68
CA LEU A 680 13.91 8.00 -9.51
C LEU A 680 15.06 7.44 -8.68
N VAL A 681 16.29 7.84 -9.00
CA VAL A 681 17.49 7.39 -8.27
C VAL A 681 17.46 7.94 -6.84
N GLU A 682 17.11 9.21 -6.65
CA GLU A 682 16.94 9.83 -5.34
C GLU A 682 15.83 9.15 -4.51
N SER A 683 14.74 8.71 -5.16
CA SER A 683 13.67 7.95 -4.49
C SER A 683 14.16 6.57 -4.02
N MET A 684 14.99 5.87 -4.81
CA MET A 684 15.61 4.60 -4.38
C MET A 684 16.59 4.83 -3.23
N ASP A 685 17.35 5.92 -3.29
CA ASP A 685 18.22 6.38 -2.22
C ASP A 685 17.45 6.72 -0.94
N GLY A 686 16.30 7.39 -1.04
CA GLY A 686 15.41 7.64 0.09
C GLY A 686 14.88 6.34 0.69
N LEU A 687 14.44 5.41 -0.17
CA LEU A 687 13.97 4.08 0.23
C LEU A 687 15.04 3.33 1.03
N ASP A 688 16.26 3.25 0.52
CA ASP A 688 17.38 2.57 1.19
C ASP A 688 17.71 3.20 2.56
N GLY A 689 17.59 4.53 2.68
CA GLY A 689 17.83 5.24 3.94
C GLY A 689 16.83 4.82 5.03
N VAL A 690 15.54 4.96 4.75
CA VAL A 690 14.47 4.59 5.68
C VAL A 690 14.46 3.09 5.96
N ARG A 691 14.84 2.25 4.97
CA ARG A 691 15.01 0.81 5.17
C ARG A 691 16.01 0.50 6.29
N TRP A 692 17.14 1.21 6.34
CA TRP A 692 18.13 1.01 7.40
C TRP A 692 17.63 1.50 8.77
N ASP A 693 16.83 2.56 8.81
CA ASP A 693 16.17 3.01 10.05
C ASP A 693 15.20 1.95 10.57
N TYR A 694 14.41 1.33 9.69
CA TYR A 694 13.55 0.19 10.04
C TYR A 694 14.37 -0.99 10.57
N ILE A 695 15.44 -1.40 9.87
CA ILE A 695 16.28 -2.55 10.27
C ILE A 695 16.92 -2.30 11.64
N LYS A 696 17.30 -1.06 11.95
CA LYS A 696 17.87 -0.71 13.25
C LYS A 696 16.86 -0.96 14.39
N GLU A 697 15.63 -0.47 14.27
CA GLU A 697 14.59 -0.74 15.28
C GLU A 697 14.23 -2.23 15.33
N PHE A 698 14.15 -2.90 14.17
CA PHE A 698 13.88 -4.34 14.10
C PHE A 698 14.98 -5.16 14.80
N SER A 699 16.24 -4.74 14.71
CA SER A 699 17.36 -5.44 15.37
C SER A 699 17.27 -5.43 16.91
N ASN A 700 16.66 -4.40 17.50
CA ASN A 700 16.41 -4.36 18.94
C ASN A 700 15.38 -5.44 19.36
N VAL A 701 14.39 -5.71 18.51
CA VAL A 701 13.41 -6.79 18.73
C VAL A 701 14.09 -8.16 18.64
N VAL A 702 14.93 -8.38 17.63
CA VAL A 702 15.70 -9.64 17.49
C VAL A 702 16.54 -9.88 18.74
N ALA A 703 17.27 -8.87 19.22
CA ALA A 703 18.08 -8.97 20.42
C ALA A 703 17.25 -9.29 21.67
N ALA A 704 16.05 -8.71 21.81
CA ALA A 704 15.16 -9.02 22.93
C ALA A 704 14.67 -10.48 22.90
N PHE A 705 14.31 -11.02 21.73
CA PHE A 705 13.92 -12.44 21.59
C PHE A 705 15.08 -13.40 21.90
N GLU A 706 16.32 -13.06 21.54
CA GLU A 706 17.50 -13.82 21.94
C GLU A 706 17.67 -13.84 23.47
N ILE A 707 17.45 -12.69 24.14
CA ILE A 707 17.46 -12.61 25.62
C ILE A 707 16.32 -13.45 26.22
N PHE A 708 15.09 -13.35 25.71
CA PHE A 708 13.95 -14.13 26.21
C PHE A 708 14.23 -15.63 26.14
N SER A 709 14.82 -16.08 25.04
CA SER A 709 15.17 -17.48 24.87
C SER A 709 16.15 -17.96 25.94
N SER A 710 17.16 -17.15 26.27
CA SER A 710 18.19 -17.54 27.25
C SER A 710 17.65 -17.81 28.66
N VAL A 711 16.54 -17.18 29.06
CA VAL A 711 15.93 -17.35 30.40
C VAL A 711 15.43 -18.79 30.63
N PHE A 712 14.99 -19.46 29.57
CA PHE A 712 14.44 -20.81 29.64
C PHE A 712 15.46 -21.90 29.29
N GLU A 713 16.69 -21.50 28.92
CA GLU A 713 17.76 -22.45 28.64
C GLU A 713 18.13 -23.21 29.93
N ARG A 714 18.42 -24.51 29.81
CA ARG A 714 18.69 -25.36 30.97
C ARG A 714 19.95 -24.89 31.70
N GLU A 715 19.81 -24.53 32.98
CA GLU A 715 20.93 -24.31 33.88
C GLU A 715 21.24 -25.57 34.69
N GLU A 716 22.21 -26.38 34.24
CA GLU A 716 22.59 -27.64 34.93
C GLU A 716 23.11 -27.44 36.37
N THR A 717 23.38 -26.19 36.76
CA THR A 717 23.92 -25.81 38.06
C THR A 717 22.85 -25.49 39.12
N LEU A 718 21.57 -25.35 38.74
CA LEU A 718 20.46 -25.05 39.66
C LEU A 718 19.47 -26.20 39.77
N PRO A 719 18.85 -26.43 40.94
CA PRO A 719 17.65 -27.27 41.05
C PRO A 719 16.55 -26.75 40.11
N VAL A 720 15.78 -27.67 39.52
CA VAL A 720 14.72 -27.31 38.56
C VAL A 720 13.65 -26.42 39.20
N GLU A 721 13.40 -26.56 40.49
CA GLU A 721 12.42 -25.77 41.25
C GLU A 721 12.82 -24.29 41.33
N ASP A 722 14.11 -24.03 41.50
CA ASP A 722 14.68 -22.67 41.52
C ASP A 722 14.65 -22.08 40.10
N HIS A 723 14.97 -22.90 39.07
CA HIS A 723 14.90 -22.48 37.67
C HIS A 723 13.47 -22.13 37.26
N VAL A 724 12.47 -22.94 37.66
CA VAL A 724 11.05 -22.65 37.43
C VAL A 724 10.64 -21.36 38.12
N SER A 725 11.02 -21.16 39.38
CA SER A 725 10.71 -19.93 40.12
C SER A 725 11.27 -18.68 39.44
N ASN A 726 12.51 -18.75 38.96
CA ASN A 726 13.15 -17.68 38.21
C ASN A 726 12.47 -17.43 36.86
N ALA A 727 12.16 -18.47 36.09
CA ALA A 727 11.50 -18.36 34.80
C ALA A 727 10.11 -17.69 34.94
N ARG A 728 9.30 -18.13 35.90
CA ARG A 728 7.98 -17.56 36.20
C ARG A 728 8.05 -16.11 36.66
N ALA A 729 9.07 -15.73 37.42
CA ALA A 729 9.25 -14.34 37.85
C ALA A 729 9.50 -13.37 36.68
N VAL A 730 10.08 -13.86 35.58
CA VAL A 730 10.48 -13.04 34.42
C VAL A 730 9.38 -13.00 33.34
N ILE A 731 8.55 -14.04 33.21
CA ILE A 731 7.46 -14.15 32.22
C ILE A 731 6.55 -12.90 32.16
N PRO A 732 6.02 -12.36 33.27
CA PRO A 732 5.17 -11.16 33.23
C PRO A 732 5.86 -9.96 32.59
N GLY A 733 7.17 -9.85 32.77
CA GLY A 733 7.99 -8.81 32.18
C GLY A 733 8.16 -8.96 30.67
N ILE A 734 8.37 -10.18 30.20
CA ILE A 734 8.42 -10.50 28.77
C ILE A 734 7.06 -10.22 28.12
N LEU A 735 5.96 -10.64 28.75
CA LEU A 735 4.61 -10.38 28.26
C LEU A 735 4.29 -8.88 28.16
N ARG A 736 4.76 -8.07 29.12
CA ARG A 736 4.65 -6.60 29.07
C ARG A 736 5.41 -6.01 27.89
N TYR A 737 6.60 -6.53 27.60
CA TYR A 737 7.40 -6.11 26.44
C TYR A 737 6.74 -6.48 25.11
N LEU A 738 6.21 -7.70 24.99
CA LEU A 738 5.57 -8.20 23.78
C LEU A 738 4.25 -7.47 23.47
N ARG A 739 3.55 -6.97 24.50
CA ARG A 739 2.26 -6.29 24.41
C ARG A 739 2.15 -5.26 23.26
N PRO A 740 2.98 -4.21 23.18
CA PRO A 740 2.91 -3.24 22.11
C PRO A 740 3.23 -3.82 20.70
N LEU A 741 3.94 -4.94 20.60
CA LEU A 741 4.36 -5.53 19.32
C LEU A 741 3.21 -6.24 18.57
N TYR A 742 2.22 -6.79 19.30
CA TYR A 742 1.06 -7.45 18.69
C TYR A 742 -0.23 -6.61 18.74
N GLN A 743 -0.25 -5.47 19.46
CA GLN A 743 -1.42 -4.60 19.62
C GLN A 743 -1.57 -3.50 18.58
N GLN A 744 -0.49 -3.07 17.94
CA GLN A 744 -0.52 -2.09 16.85
C GLN A 744 -0.76 -2.77 15.53
#